data_AF-A0A7V2K128-F1
#
_entry.id   AF-A0A7V2K128-F1
#
_cell.length_a   1.000
_cell.length_b   1.000
_cell.length_c   1.000
_cell.angle_alpha   90.00
_cell.angle_beta   90.00
_cell.angle_gamma   90.00
#
_symmetry.space_group_name_H-M   'P 1'
#
loop_
_entity.id
_entity.type
_entity.pdbx_description
1 polymer ?
#
loop_
_entity_poly.entity_id
_entity_poly.type
_entity_poly.pdbx_seq_one_letter_code
_entity_poly.pdbx_strand_id
1 'polypeptide(L)'
;MQEDTMKKITLLVGLVFLSTSFLLAQTHIPAGNVNGIWNIAGSPYIVDGEIQIIVGDQLTIDPGVDVEFSGHYKFIIYGRLLAEGAAGNTITFTAQTPATGWHGFRFIDTNTNGQDSSKIVYCEIEYGKATGASPDYRGGALYCSNSSDILIQNTSFENNSAVSNGGAVYLYNSDVIFNTVVINNNISTGSGGGLYISNSDPIMTEVIISDNTSTYDGAGISCFNSNPTITSCQIYNNATQWSGGAISCYNNSSPTIDRTTITKNLAYQNGSGIALLYNSDATMVNSIVWNNATNGIYIEPQSNLYATYSDIKDGTGQSYFGTGCINEDPLFADPDNDDFQITWANFPTQDSTKSPCINSGDPNSTPDADGTRADMGALPYLQSGISGTITLQGGTGNILDVEVTAGGVTVNPDINGEYLINLGVGTYSVSATLDGYSADPVNGVVVTAGNVTTDIDITLNEILPGEIVGQVDLEGLGNVTEVLVSAGGESTHPYPVYDSMSGILLYYEYLIELPQGTYDVTATKAGYQDSTITNVVVISGQQNIGNNFLLYLIKYDGWIAGRVTLNGGAGDVTNVEVAVDTSTVNPDATGYYEVLVENGTYEISASLDGYAAVTIGDIEVIANDTTIVDITLLNWDIIPGTQYTMIGYLTCSLDGDYITKTGSNQLAAFGSGGISDCRGVASWQEGDHPLWEGYYPLDGYWYLTMVSNNNSGTDTLSFKVFDTETNTVYDCYEEVVFEDCTINLLDVTAQHEVDQDFSLTPQWNWISLNVHPADTTLSNVLGPLGDDAFQIKNQTQSATYDDMSGTWIGTLDGFSDGVGYLLNMNVAFSPFTVSGYLINPETHFIPLEYDSSAAYNWNWIGYYPNAELTLYDALQSLGNNVIAIKTQSQSAVYVNGLWIGDLTTMIPGVSYKINMGAADTLTYPIATVSKDTPVIPYNYNNPMDWQIVSGADQNMIAMIAFDTIQDQSSLASGIFDEEGNCYGIGTYINKIWYFTIVGDQTRYLHFEAVDLTSGESLSSTETITFENDIILGSTSKPLKISLEPIQHSDTNILLYNNSPNPFHRTTSIRYYLPEKSPVSLEVYNILGQKVSTIVSTSQNAGEYIFSWDGKNDNGNRLSTGIYFYKLTTASSSIVKKMLMIK
;
A
#
# COMPACT_ATOMS: atom_id res chain seq x y z
N MET A 1 -27.99 72.42 11.63
CA MET A 1 -29.43 72.10 11.55
C MET A 1 -29.76 71.72 10.12
N GLN A 2 -30.98 71.26 9.84
CA GLN A 2 -31.44 70.86 8.50
C GLN A 2 -31.09 71.91 7.41
N GLU A 3 -30.97 71.44 6.16
CA GLU A 3 -30.64 72.21 4.94
C GLU A 3 -29.16 72.50 4.62
N ASP A 4 -28.28 71.49 4.60
CA ASP A 4 -27.12 71.54 3.66
C ASP A 4 -26.58 70.18 3.15
N THR A 5 -27.21 69.05 3.51
CA THR A 5 -26.79 67.70 3.06
C THR A 5 -27.46 67.24 1.75
N MET A 6 -28.16 68.13 1.03
CA MET A 6 -28.93 67.78 -0.19
C MET A 6 -28.50 68.53 -1.45
N LYS A 7 -27.20 68.88 -1.57
CA LYS A 7 -26.61 69.47 -2.79
C LYS A 7 -25.28 68.86 -3.26
N LYS A 8 -24.87 67.72 -2.71
CA LYS A 8 -23.70 66.93 -3.19
C LYS A 8 -24.02 65.53 -3.72
N ILE A 9 -25.31 65.16 -3.83
CA ILE A 9 -25.76 63.85 -4.34
C ILE A 9 -26.66 64.04 -5.58
N THR A 10 -26.20 64.84 -6.55
CA THR A 10 -26.89 65.01 -7.86
C THR A 10 -25.92 65.34 -9.00
N LEU A 11 -24.61 65.07 -8.82
CA LEU A 11 -23.59 65.23 -9.86
C LEU A 11 -22.64 64.02 -9.95
N LEU A 12 -23.14 62.82 -9.62
CA LEU A 12 -22.42 61.55 -9.77
C LEU A 12 -23.34 60.39 -10.21
N VAL A 13 -24.45 60.70 -10.89
CA VAL A 13 -25.45 59.71 -11.37
C VAL A 13 -25.72 59.87 -12.88
N GLY A 14 -24.88 60.65 -13.59
CA GLY A 14 -25.07 60.99 -15.00
C GLY A 14 -23.96 60.52 -15.94
N LEU A 15 -23.01 59.69 -15.47
CA LEU A 15 -21.78 59.38 -16.22
C LEU A 15 -21.25 57.94 -16.02
N VAL A 16 -22.09 57.01 -15.56
CA VAL A 16 -21.83 55.56 -15.57
C VAL A 16 -23.08 54.80 -16.06
N PHE A 17 -23.68 55.29 -17.15
CA PHE A 17 -24.67 54.55 -17.96
C PHE A 17 -24.18 54.47 -19.42
N LEU A 18 -22.97 53.93 -19.54
CA LEU A 18 -22.37 53.48 -20.79
C LEU A 18 -21.56 52.20 -20.53
N SER A 19 -22.08 51.33 -19.66
CA SER A 19 -21.80 49.91 -19.76
C SER A 19 -22.41 49.44 -21.09
N THR A 20 -21.58 49.38 -22.12
CA THR A 20 -21.90 48.58 -23.31
C THR A 20 -22.18 47.17 -22.81
N SER A 21 -23.45 46.77 -22.87
CA SER A 21 -23.82 45.37 -22.86
C SER A 21 -23.13 44.72 -24.05
N PHE A 22 -21.98 44.09 -23.80
CA PHE A 22 -21.49 43.04 -24.67
C PHE A 22 -22.51 41.90 -24.56
N LEU A 23 -23.53 41.96 -25.42
CA LEU A 23 -24.07 40.74 -25.97
C LEU A 23 -22.88 40.04 -26.65
N LEU A 24 -22.48 38.89 -26.12
CA LEU A 24 -21.66 37.97 -26.90
C LEU A 24 -22.45 37.65 -28.17
N ALA A 25 -21.81 37.82 -29.32
CA ALA A 25 -22.49 37.74 -30.60
C ALA A 25 -22.54 36.27 -31.04
N GLN A 26 -23.58 35.57 -30.58
CA GLN A 26 -23.96 34.24 -31.08
C GLN A 26 -23.97 34.24 -32.62
N THR A 27 -23.06 33.47 -33.22
CA THR A 27 -22.84 33.50 -34.68
C THR A 27 -23.51 32.30 -35.32
N HIS A 28 -24.60 32.53 -36.05
CA HIS A 28 -25.29 31.47 -36.79
C HIS A 28 -24.57 31.15 -38.11
N ILE A 29 -24.21 29.88 -38.28
CA ILE A 29 -23.56 29.31 -39.46
C ILE A 29 -24.59 28.48 -40.24
N PRO A 30 -25.11 28.97 -41.38
CA PRO A 30 -26.04 28.22 -42.21
C PRO A 30 -25.32 27.12 -43.01
N ALA A 31 -26.08 26.15 -43.52
CA ALA A 31 -25.56 25.08 -44.38
C ALA A 31 -24.74 25.63 -45.57
N GLY A 32 -23.55 25.07 -45.80
CA GLY A 32 -22.68 25.47 -46.90
C GLY A 32 -21.18 25.34 -46.62
N ASN A 33 -20.37 26.05 -47.42
CA ASN A 33 -18.92 26.01 -47.30
C ASN A 33 -18.44 26.95 -46.18
N VAL A 34 -17.50 26.48 -45.36
CA VAL A 34 -16.86 27.25 -44.29
C VAL A 34 -15.34 27.30 -44.46
N ASN A 35 -14.75 28.47 -44.24
CA ASN A 35 -13.31 28.72 -44.27
C ASN A 35 -12.98 30.00 -43.46
N GLY A 36 -11.70 30.31 -43.29
CA GLY A 36 -11.23 31.50 -42.58
C GLY A 36 -10.93 31.22 -41.11
N ILE A 37 -11.27 32.16 -40.22
CA ILE A 37 -10.99 32.09 -38.78
C ILE A 37 -12.29 32.24 -38.00
N TRP A 38 -12.58 31.30 -37.10
CA TRP A 38 -13.58 31.43 -36.04
C TRP A 38 -12.86 31.78 -34.73
N ASN A 39 -13.36 32.79 -34.02
CA ASN A 39 -12.69 33.35 -32.85
C ASN A 39 -13.67 33.65 -31.72
N ILE A 40 -13.15 33.80 -30.50
CA ILE A 40 -13.94 33.99 -29.27
C ILE A 40 -14.99 35.10 -29.34
N ALA A 41 -14.79 36.15 -30.16
CA ALA A 41 -15.77 37.24 -30.29
C ALA A 41 -17.04 36.87 -31.08
N GLY A 42 -17.01 35.75 -31.81
CA GLY A 42 -18.17 35.14 -32.46
C GLY A 42 -18.75 33.93 -31.72
N SER A 43 -18.16 33.51 -30.59
CA SER A 43 -18.64 32.37 -29.79
C SER A 43 -19.97 32.70 -29.08
N PRO A 44 -20.91 31.75 -28.97
CA PRO A 44 -20.90 30.42 -29.60
C PRO A 44 -21.25 30.48 -31.09
N TYR A 45 -20.63 29.59 -31.87
CA TYR A 45 -20.94 29.37 -33.28
C TYR A 45 -22.03 28.30 -33.40
N ILE A 46 -23.24 28.70 -33.80
CA ILE A 46 -24.38 27.79 -33.93
C ILE A 46 -24.50 27.28 -35.36
N VAL A 47 -24.32 25.98 -35.55
CA VAL A 47 -24.38 25.34 -36.87
C VAL A 47 -25.82 24.88 -37.17
N ASP A 48 -26.47 25.60 -38.09
CA ASP A 48 -27.89 25.42 -38.46
C ASP A 48 -28.11 24.53 -39.70
N GLY A 49 -27.08 23.80 -40.12
CA GLY A 49 -27.16 22.84 -41.23
C GLY A 49 -25.81 22.21 -41.56
N GLU A 50 -25.78 21.30 -42.55
CA GLU A 50 -24.53 20.63 -42.95
C GLU A 50 -23.49 21.64 -43.46
N ILE A 51 -22.29 21.61 -42.89
CA ILE A 51 -21.17 22.48 -43.25
C ILE A 51 -20.01 21.68 -43.81
N GLN A 52 -19.24 22.30 -44.71
CA GLN A 52 -18.07 21.65 -45.30
C GLN A 52 -16.86 22.59 -45.52
N ILE A 53 -15.66 22.07 -45.30
CA ILE A 53 -14.41 22.69 -45.77
C ILE A 53 -14.04 22.03 -47.09
N ILE A 54 -14.04 22.78 -48.18
CA ILE A 54 -13.76 22.25 -49.53
C ILE A 54 -12.26 22.11 -49.80
N VAL A 55 -11.89 21.30 -50.80
CA VAL A 55 -10.49 21.11 -51.20
C VAL A 55 -9.81 22.44 -51.49
N GLY A 56 -8.70 22.70 -50.81
CA GLY A 56 -7.90 23.92 -50.93
C GLY A 56 -8.29 25.07 -49.99
N ASP A 57 -9.43 24.96 -49.30
CA ASP A 57 -9.82 25.86 -48.22
C ASP A 57 -9.30 25.34 -46.86
N GLN A 58 -9.12 26.28 -45.93
CA GLN A 58 -8.80 26.00 -44.52
C GLN A 58 -9.79 26.73 -43.62
N LEU A 59 -10.24 26.06 -42.55
CA LEU A 59 -10.86 26.70 -41.39
C LEU A 59 -9.91 26.61 -40.21
N THR A 60 -9.67 27.74 -39.55
CA THR A 60 -8.97 27.82 -38.26
C THR A 60 -9.98 28.21 -37.18
N ILE A 61 -9.89 27.59 -36.01
CA ILE A 61 -10.74 27.87 -34.85
C ILE A 61 -9.81 28.18 -33.67
N ASP A 62 -9.93 29.39 -33.13
CA ASP A 62 -9.09 29.90 -32.04
C ASP A 62 -9.50 29.29 -30.67
N PRO A 63 -8.61 29.31 -29.64
CA PRO A 63 -8.92 28.82 -28.29
C PRO A 63 -10.16 29.42 -27.62
N GLY A 64 -10.87 28.60 -26.84
CA GLY A 64 -12.06 28.99 -26.09
C GLY A 64 -13.35 29.12 -26.91
N VAL A 65 -13.35 28.70 -28.19
CA VAL A 65 -14.52 28.79 -29.06
C VAL A 65 -15.45 27.60 -28.87
N ASP A 66 -16.73 27.89 -28.70
CA ASP A 66 -17.82 26.91 -28.66
C ASP A 66 -18.44 26.77 -30.06
N VAL A 67 -18.61 25.52 -30.50
CA VAL A 67 -19.26 25.15 -31.76
C VAL A 67 -20.43 24.22 -31.44
N GLU A 68 -21.64 24.77 -31.45
CA GLU A 68 -22.86 24.05 -31.11
C GLU A 68 -23.67 23.72 -32.37
N PHE A 69 -23.99 22.45 -32.57
CA PHE A 69 -24.88 22.03 -33.65
C PHE A 69 -26.33 22.07 -33.18
N SER A 70 -27.18 22.87 -33.85
CA SER A 70 -28.61 23.01 -33.50
C SER A 70 -29.48 21.84 -33.98
N GLY A 71 -28.89 20.88 -34.69
CA GLY A 71 -29.54 19.67 -35.17
C GLY A 71 -28.54 18.60 -35.63
N HIS A 72 -29.05 17.51 -36.19
CA HIS A 72 -28.27 16.35 -36.62
C HIS A 72 -27.56 16.62 -37.96
N TYR A 73 -26.52 17.45 -37.92
CA TYR A 73 -25.79 17.92 -39.09
C TYR A 73 -24.35 17.42 -39.10
N LYS A 74 -23.82 17.20 -40.31
CA LYS A 74 -22.42 16.78 -40.54
C LYS A 74 -21.49 17.99 -40.60
N PHE A 75 -20.26 17.77 -40.14
CA PHE A 75 -19.14 18.63 -40.49
C PHE A 75 -18.21 17.86 -41.44
N ILE A 76 -18.21 18.21 -42.72
CA ILE A 76 -17.47 17.49 -43.78
C ILE A 76 -16.15 18.20 -44.09
N ILE A 77 -15.04 17.46 -44.12
CA ILE A 77 -13.70 18.01 -44.32
C ILE A 77 -13.04 17.34 -45.53
N TYR A 78 -13.00 18.09 -46.64
CA TYR A 78 -12.18 17.80 -47.82
C TYR A 78 -10.94 18.70 -47.91
N GLY A 79 -11.01 19.89 -47.30
CA GLY A 79 -9.89 20.81 -47.08
C GLY A 79 -9.21 20.55 -45.74
N ARG A 80 -8.77 21.63 -45.07
CA ARG A 80 -8.02 21.53 -43.80
C ARG A 80 -8.78 22.16 -42.62
N LEU A 81 -8.85 21.44 -41.51
CA LEU A 81 -9.33 21.96 -40.22
C LEU A 81 -8.14 22.17 -39.29
N LEU A 82 -8.00 23.37 -38.71
CA LEU A 82 -7.07 23.67 -37.63
C LEU A 82 -7.87 24.18 -36.42
N ALA A 83 -8.37 23.26 -35.59
CA ALA A 83 -8.88 23.59 -34.27
C ALA A 83 -7.72 23.47 -33.29
N GLU A 84 -7.17 24.60 -32.87
CA GLU A 84 -5.96 24.66 -32.02
C GLU A 84 -6.26 25.50 -30.77
N GLY A 85 -6.83 24.85 -29.76
CA GLY A 85 -7.13 25.41 -28.45
C GLY A 85 -5.90 25.56 -27.56
N ALA A 86 -6.13 25.84 -26.27
CA ALA A 86 -5.06 25.91 -25.26
C ALA A 86 -5.50 25.34 -23.91
N ALA A 87 -4.53 24.98 -23.06
CA ALA A 87 -4.81 24.58 -21.68
C ALA A 87 -5.64 25.65 -20.94
N GLY A 88 -6.78 25.24 -20.38
CA GLY A 88 -7.76 26.12 -19.73
C GLY A 88 -8.61 26.99 -20.67
N ASN A 89 -8.48 26.84 -21.99
CA ASN A 89 -9.30 27.47 -23.03
C ASN A 89 -9.49 26.47 -24.19
N THR A 90 -10.16 25.35 -23.89
CA THR A 90 -10.50 24.30 -24.86
C THR A 90 -11.48 24.81 -25.93
N ILE A 91 -11.57 24.09 -27.06
CA ILE A 91 -12.55 24.33 -28.11
C ILE A 91 -13.61 23.23 -28.01
N THR A 92 -14.86 23.58 -27.73
CA THR A 92 -15.92 22.59 -27.49
C THR A 92 -16.78 22.40 -28.75
N PHE A 93 -16.92 21.15 -29.19
CA PHE A 93 -17.81 20.74 -30.29
C PHE A 93 -18.92 19.85 -29.73
N THR A 94 -20.16 20.36 -29.72
CA THR A 94 -21.29 19.72 -29.03
C THR A 94 -22.61 19.88 -29.79
N ALA A 95 -23.64 19.14 -29.38
CA ALA A 95 -25.01 19.32 -29.86
C ALA A 95 -25.86 20.05 -28.82
N GLN A 96 -26.64 21.05 -29.26
CA GLN A 96 -27.62 21.75 -28.40
C GLN A 96 -28.68 20.84 -27.78
N THR A 97 -28.80 19.59 -28.28
CA THR A 97 -29.66 18.56 -27.70
C THR A 97 -28.93 17.22 -27.76
N PRO A 98 -28.28 16.77 -26.66
CA PRO A 98 -27.51 15.53 -26.59
C PRO A 98 -28.25 14.29 -27.12
N ALA A 99 -29.56 14.18 -26.85
CA ALA A 99 -30.37 13.06 -27.32
C ALA A 99 -30.49 12.99 -28.87
N THR A 100 -30.49 14.15 -29.54
CA THR A 100 -30.46 14.26 -31.01
C THR A 100 -29.05 14.02 -31.52
N GLY A 101 -28.05 14.60 -30.85
CA GLY A 101 -26.65 14.55 -31.24
C GLY A 101 -26.38 15.23 -32.59
N TRP A 102 -25.11 15.50 -32.85
CA TRP A 102 -24.63 16.01 -34.15
C TRP A 102 -23.95 14.89 -34.92
N HIS A 103 -23.75 15.02 -36.23
CA HIS A 103 -23.32 13.89 -37.06
C HIS A 103 -21.79 13.78 -37.21
N GLY A 104 -21.05 14.37 -36.28
CA GLY A 104 -19.59 14.27 -36.19
C GLY A 104 -18.80 14.95 -37.32
N PHE A 105 -17.48 14.90 -37.17
CA PHE A 105 -16.50 15.21 -38.21
C PHE A 105 -16.44 14.07 -39.25
N ARG A 106 -16.37 14.44 -40.52
CA ARG A 106 -16.31 13.54 -41.68
C ARG A 106 -15.13 13.92 -42.58
N PHE A 107 -13.95 13.39 -42.29
CA PHE A 107 -12.75 13.56 -43.11
C PHE A 107 -12.77 12.59 -44.30
N ILE A 108 -12.65 13.13 -45.51
CA ILE A 108 -12.83 12.37 -46.76
C ILE A 108 -11.76 12.74 -47.78
N ASP A 109 -10.97 11.74 -48.18
CA ASP A 109 -10.00 11.76 -49.29
C ASP A 109 -8.89 12.81 -49.20
N THR A 110 -8.55 13.30 -48.00
CA THR A 110 -7.55 14.38 -47.79
C THR A 110 -6.14 13.99 -48.23
N ASN A 111 -5.76 12.71 -48.15
CA ASN A 111 -4.46 12.21 -48.66
C ASN A 111 -4.32 12.43 -50.17
N THR A 112 -5.39 12.16 -50.92
CA THR A 112 -5.36 12.22 -52.39
C THR A 112 -5.40 13.64 -52.94
N ASN A 113 -5.77 14.61 -52.09
CA ASN A 113 -5.95 16.01 -52.46
C ASN A 113 -4.93 16.97 -51.77
N GLY A 114 -4.07 16.45 -50.88
CA GLY A 114 -2.97 17.18 -50.22
C GLY A 114 -3.42 18.07 -49.06
N GLN A 115 -4.45 17.67 -48.31
CA GLN A 115 -5.03 18.41 -47.17
C GLN A 115 -5.02 17.61 -45.85
N ASP A 116 -4.31 16.48 -45.86
CA ASP A 116 -3.99 15.56 -44.76
C ASP A 116 -3.61 16.22 -43.42
N SER A 117 -2.82 17.28 -43.44
CA SER A 117 -2.28 18.01 -42.27
C SER A 117 -3.28 18.87 -41.48
N SER A 118 -4.42 18.28 -41.09
CA SER A 118 -5.40 18.87 -40.17
C SER A 118 -5.05 18.63 -38.70
N LYS A 119 -5.59 19.47 -37.81
CA LYS A 119 -5.33 19.45 -36.37
C LYS A 119 -6.59 19.62 -35.54
N ILE A 120 -6.65 18.86 -34.45
CA ILE A 120 -7.65 18.94 -33.38
C ILE A 120 -6.87 18.91 -32.07
N VAL A 121 -6.60 20.06 -31.48
CA VAL A 121 -5.72 20.21 -30.32
C VAL A 121 -6.42 21.01 -29.22
N TYR A 122 -6.40 20.53 -27.97
CA TYR A 122 -7.16 21.12 -26.86
C TYR A 122 -8.65 21.29 -27.21
N CYS A 123 -9.30 20.21 -27.65
CA CYS A 123 -10.72 20.19 -27.99
C CYS A 123 -11.52 19.25 -27.07
N GLU A 124 -12.79 19.56 -26.88
CA GLU A 124 -13.78 18.69 -26.24
C GLU A 124 -14.82 18.31 -27.30
N ILE A 125 -15.03 17.02 -27.54
CA ILE A 125 -15.83 16.53 -28.67
C ILE A 125 -16.89 15.56 -28.14
N GLU A 126 -18.10 16.08 -27.98
CA GLU A 126 -19.16 15.37 -27.26
C GLU A 126 -20.49 15.26 -28.03
N TYR A 127 -21.26 14.22 -27.70
CA TYR A 127 -22.60 13.96 -28.26
C TYR A 127 -22.66 13.84 -29.80
N GLY A 128 -21.54 13.46 -30.41
CA GLY A 128 -21.48 12.98 -31.79
C GLY A 128 -22.24 11.67 -31.92
N LYS A 129 -23.06 11.56 -32.97
CA LYS A 129 -24.03 10.48 -33.15
C LYS A 129 -24.07 10.04 -34.62
N ALA A 130 -23.52 8.88 -34.92
CA ALA A 130 -23.47 8.34 -36.26
C ALA A 130 -24.70 7.48 -36.57
N THR A 131 -25.57 7.98 -37.45
CA THR A 131 -26.77 7.26 -37.93
C THR A 131 -26.90 7.34 -39.46
N GLY A 132 -27.87 6.61 -40.03
CA GLY A 132 -28.23 6.71 -41.46
C GLY A 132 -27.74 5.54 -42.31
N ALA A 133 -27.36 5.82 -43.57
CA ALA A 133 -26.89 4.83 -44.54
C ALA A 133 -25.36 4.79 -44.62
N SER A 134 -24.77 3.77 -45.25
CA SER A 134 -23.31 3.68 -45.39
C SER A 134 -22.76 4.86 -46.19
N PRO A 135 -21.68 5.53 -45.75
CA PRO A 135 -20.82 5.22 -44.60
C PRO A 135 -21.23 5.90 -43.27
N ASP A 136 -22.23 6.78 -43.28
CA ASP A 136 -22.58 7.74 -42.23
C ASP A 136 -22.90 7.18 -40.84
N TYR A 137 -23.23 5.88 -40.75
CA TYR A 137 -23.60 5.19 -39.52
C TYR A 137 -22.40 4.78 -38.62
N ARG A 138 -21.19 5.24 -38.93
CA ARG A 138 -19.92 4.91 -38.26
C ARG A 138 -19.22 6.15 -37.72
N GLY A 139 -18.47 6.02 -36.63
CA GLY A 139 -17.68 7.11 -36.05
C GLY A 139 -18.58 8.22 -35.48
N GLY A 140 -19.06 8.07 -34.25
CA GLY A 140 -20.00 9.02 -33.64
C GLY A 140 -19.49 10.46 -33.66
N ALA A 141 -18.28 10.67 -33.13
CA ALA A 141 -17.57 11.95 -33.20
C ALA A 141 -16.76 12.12 -34.49
N LEU A 142 -16.05 11.07 -34.91
CA LEU A 142 -15.03 11.16 -35.97
C LEU A 142 -15.09 9.97 -36.92
N TYR A 143 -15.21 10.26 -38.21
CA TYR A 143 -15.05 9.28 -39.29
C TYR A 143 -13.99 9.80 -40.27
N CYS A 144 -12.95 8.99 -40.48
CA CYS A 144 -11.88 9.27 -41.44
C CYS A 144 -11.87 8.19 -42.54
N SER A 145 -11.86 8.64 -43.79
CA SER A 145 -11.69 7.79 -44.97
C SER A 145 -10.60 8.35 -45.88
N ASN A 146 -9.56 7.56 -46.17
CA ASN A 146 -8.41 7.94 -46.99
C ASN A 146 -7.78 9.29 -46.53
N SER A 147 -7.68 9.50 -45.22
CA SER A 147 -7.34 10.76 -44.56
C SER A 147 -6.41 10.51 -43.36
N SER A 148 -5.10 10.47 -43.63
CA SER A 148 -3.98 10.31 -42.69
C SER A 148 -3.40 11.67 -42.27
N ASP A 149 -2.34 11.67 -41.45
CA ASP A 149 -1.59 12.82 -40.94
C ASP A 149 -2.41 13.86 -40.15
N ILE A 150 -3.60 13.48 -39.70
CA ILE A 150 -4.41 14.26 -38.76
C ILE A 150 -3.78 14.12 -37.37
N LEU A 151 -3.42 15.25 -36.76
CA LEU A 151 -2.95 15.31 -35.37
C LEU A 151 -4.13 15.60 -34.43
N ILE A 152 -4.35 14.71 -33.47
CA ILE A 152 -5.33 14.87 -32.40
C ILE A 152 -4.57 14.86 -31.06
N GLN A 153 -4.61 15.96 -30.31
CA GLN A 153 -3.77 16.12 -29.12
C GLN A 153 -4.49 16.84 -27.98
N ASN A 154 -4.23 16.47 -26.72
CA ASN A 154 -4.84 17.10 -25.53
C ASN A 154 -6.37 17.23 -25.64
N THR A 155 -7.04 16.24 -26.22
CA THR A 155 -8.43 16.32 -26.69
C THR A 155 -9.27 15.20 -26.08
N SER A 156 -10.55 15.45 -25.78
CA SER A 156 -11.47 14.41 -25.32
C SER A 156 -12.57 14.09 -26.34
N PHE A 157 -12.98 12.82 -26.37
CA PHE A 157 -14.10 12.28 -27.11
C PHE A 157 -15.07 11.62 -26.14
N GLU A 158 -16.13 12.34 -25.76
CA GLU A 158 -17.00 11.94 -24.65
C GLU A 158 -18.45 11.70 -25.09
N ASN A 159 -19.12 10.70 -24.54
CA ASN A 159 -20.57 10.50 -24.71
C ASN A 159 -21.03 10.35 -26.18
N ASN A 160 -20.16 9.89 -27.08
CA ASN A 160 -20.46 9.72 -28.50
C ASN A 160 -21.08 8.34 -28.78
N SER A 161 -21.81 8.22 -29.90
CA SER A 161 -22.48 6.97 -30.24
C SER A 161 -22.52 6.65 -31.74
N ALA A 162 -22.47 5.37 -32.08
CA ALA A 162 -22.66 4.88 -33.44
C ALA A 162 -23.60 3.67 -33.48
N VAL A 163 -24.49 3.62 -34.50
CA VAL A 163 -25.39 2.47 -34.75
C VAL A 163 -24.71 1.33 -35.53
N SER A 164 -23.38 1.35 -35.55
CA SER A 164 -22.48 0.36 -36.11
C SER A 164 -21.13 0.61 -35.44
N ASN A 165 -20.02 0.51 -36.18
CA ASN A 165 -18.68 0.52 -35.61
C ASN A 165 -18.12 1.92 -35.32
N GLY A 166 -17.29 2.02 -34.27
CA GLY A 166 -16.62 3.26 -33.85
C GLY A 166 -17.57 4.22 -33.14
N GLY A 167 -17.83 4.00 -31.85
CA GLY A 167 -18.73 4.84 -31.05
C GLY A 167 -18.23 6.28 -30.96
N ALA A 168 -16.95 6.50 -30.68
CA ALA A 168 -16.29 7.79 -30.94
C ALA A 168 -15.69 7.85 -32.34
N VAL A 169 -14.73 6.96 -32.64
CA VAL A 169 -13.83 7.09 -33.80
C VAL A 169 -13.93 5.89 -34.73
N TYR A 170 -14.01 6.16 -36.04
CA TYR A 170 -13.89 5.15 -37.10
C TYR A 170 -12.82 5.56 -38.13
N LEU A 171 -11.79 4.72 -38.30
CA LEU A 171 -10.69 4.92 -39.25
C LEU A 171 -10.76 3.91 -40.40
N TYR A 172 -10.61 4.39 -41.63
CA TYR A 172 -10.54 3.56 -42.83
C TYR A 172 -9.49 4.09 -43.81
N ASN A 173 -8.44 3.31 -44.08
CA ASN A 173 -7.25 3.75 -44.83
C ASN A 173 -6.72 5.13 -44.33
N SER A 174 -6.68 5.33 -43.01
CA SER A 174 -6.51 6.66 -42.38
C SER A 174 -5.66 6.56 -41.11
N ASP A 175 -4.37 6.89 -41.24
CA ASP A 175 -3.40 6.81 -40.15
C ASP A 175 -3.41 8.13 -39.38
N VAL A 176 -4.00 8.11 -38.19
CA VAL A 176 -4.21 9.29 -37.32
C VAL A 176 -3.26 9.22 -36.13
N ILE A 177 -2.76 10.37 -35.70
CA ILE A 177 -1.89 10.50 -34.52
C ILE A 177 -2.73 11.00 -33.35
N PHE A 178 -2.84 10.19 -32.30
CA PHE A 178 -3.45 10.57 -31.02
C PHE A 178 -2.35 10.72 -29.98
N ASN A 179 -2.30 11.87 -29.31
CA ASN A 179 -1.31 12.15 -28.27
C ASN A 179 -1.95 12.84 -27.07
N THR A 180 -1.88 12.26 -25.87
CA THR A 180 -2.53 12.81 -24.67
C THR A 180 -4.05 13.01 -24.90
N VAL A 181 -4.77 11.94 -25.26
CA VAL A 181 -6.19 11.99 -25.68
C VAL A 181 -7.06 11.15 -24.75
N VAL A 182 -8.27 11.62 -24.44
CA VAL A 182 -9.27 10.87 -23.66
C VAL A 182 -10.40 10.40 -24.59
N ILE A 183 -10.79 9.13 -24.48
CA ILE A 183 -11.90 8.52 -25.24
C ILE A 183 -12.76 7.77 -24.22
N ASN A 184 -13.77 8.45 -23.67
CA ASN A 184 -14.55 7.99 -22.53
C ASN A 184 -16.07 7.89 -22.81
N ASN A 185 -16.72 6.88 -22.22
CA ASN A 185 -18.17 6.72 -22.23
C ASN A 185 -18.81 6.73 -23.65
N ASN A 186 -18.14 6.12 -24.64
CA ASN A 186 -18.65 6.06 -26.01
C ASN A 186 -19.31 4.70 -26.32
N ILE A 187 -20.37 4.72 -27.13
CA ILE A 187 -21.28 3.57 -27.31
C ILE A 187 -21.34 3.12 -28.77
N SER A 188 -21.05 1.85 -29.02
CA SER A 188 -21.12 1.22 -30.33
C SER A 188 -22.12 0.06 -30.34
N THR A 189 -23.16 0.12 -31.19
CA THR A 189 -23.97 -1.09 -31.44
C THR A 189 -23.28 -2.06 -32.41
N GLY A 190 -22.07 -1.74 -32.84
CA GLY A 190 -21.16 -2.63 -33.56
C GLY A 190 -19.95 -3.00 -32.69
N SER A 191 -18.78 -2.99 -33.31
CA SER A 191 -17.45 -3.12 -32.67
C SER A 191 -16.80 -1.75 -32.44
N GLY A 192 -15.81 -1.64 -31.56
CA GLY A 192 -15.11 -0.38 -31.30
C GLY A 192 -16.02 0.64 -30.61
N GLY A 193 -16.21 0.51 -29.29
CA GLY A 193 -16.93 1.51 -28.48
C GLY A 193 -16.20 2.85 -28.51
N GLY A 194 -14.92 2.84 -28.13
CA GLY A 194 -14.01 3.96 -28.37
C GLY A 194 -13.65 4.04 -29.86
N LEU A 195 -12.78 3.15 -30.33
CA LEU A 195 -12.20 3.19 -31.67
C LEU A 195 -12.44 1.92 -32.48
N TYR A 196 -12.76 2.11 -33.76
CA TYR A 196 -12.71 1.06 -34.76
C TYR A 196 -11.70 1.42 -35.86
N ILE A 197 -10.73 0.54 -36.08
CA ILE A 197 -9.58 0.74 -36.95
C ILE A 197 -9.64 -0.28 -38.09
N SER A 198 -9.58 0.18 -39.34
CA SER A 198 -9.70 -0.70 -40.51
C SER A 198 -8.71 -0.32 -41.61
N ASN A 199 -7.80 -1.23 -41.96
CA ASN A 199 -6.72 -0.98 -42.92
C ASN A 199 -5.96 0.32 -42.60
N SER A 200 -5.71 0.60 -41.32
CA SER A 200 -5.13 1.86 -40.84
C SER A 200 -4.22 1.57 -39.64
N ASP A 201 -3.07 2.24 -39.57
CA ASP A 201 -2.04 1.97 -38.56
C ASP A 201 -1.81 3.25 -37.71
N PRO A 202 -2.80 3.68 -36.89
CA PRO A 202 -2.68 4.89 -36.10
C PRO A 202 -1.64 4.76 -34.98
N ILE A 203 -1.09 5.90 -34.57
CA ILE A 203 -0.17 6.02 -33.44
C ILE A 203 -0.95 6.61 -32.27
N MET A 204 -0.93 5.92 -31.13
CA MET A 204 -1.58 6.33 -29.89
C MET A 204 -0.54 6.42 -28.79
N THR A 205 -0.33 7.64 -28.27
CA THR A 205 0.59 7.94 -27.18
C THR A 205 -0.18 8.63 -26.05
N GLU A 206 0.00 8.21 -24.80
CA GLU A 206 -0.68 8.81 -23.64
C GLU A 206 -2.22 8.87 -23.79
N VAL A 207 -2.82 7.86 -24.42
CA VAL A 207 -4.27 7.81 -24.65
C VAL A 207 -4.97 7.08 -23.50
N ILE A 208 -5.98 7.71 -22.92
CA ILE A 208 -6.91 7.12 -21.97
C ILE A 208 -8.15 6.66 -22.73
N ILE A 209 -8.47 5.38 -22.64
CA ILE A 209 -9.64 4.77 -23.29
C ILE A 209 -10.47 4.09 -22.20
N SER A 210 -11.51 4.76 -21.71
CA SER A 210 -12.27 4.33 -20.54
C SER A 210 -13.78 4.20 -20.78
N ASP A 211 -14.44 3.31 -20.02
CA ASP A 211 -15.91 3.28 -19.92
C ASP A 211 -16.67 3.11 -21.25
N ASN A 212 -15.99 2.72 -22.33
CA ASN A 212 -16.60 2.56 -23.64
C ASN A 212 -17.33 1.22 -23.71
N THR A 213 -18.43 1.19 -24.45
CA THR A 213 -19.26 -0.01 -24.59
C THR A 213 -19.46 -0.41 -26.05
N SER A 214 -19.43 -1.71 -26.31
CA SER A 214 -19.73 -2.26 -27.63
C SER A 214 -20.59 -3.52 -27.59
N THR A 215 -21.42 -3.72 -28.62
CA THR A 215 -22.21 -4.96 -28.75
C THR A 215 -21.36 -6.11 -29.28
N TYR A 216 -20.45 -5.83 -30.21
CA TYR A 216 -19.48 -6.79 -30.74
C TYR A 216 -18.06 -6.45 -30.24
N ASP A 217 -17.04 -7.07 -30.83
CA ASP A 217 -15.69 -7.12 -30.27
C ASP A 217 -14.96 -5.77 -30.18
N GLY A 218 -14.08 -5.62 -29.19
CA GLY A 218 -13.23 -4.45 -28.98
C GLY A 218 -13.99 -3.25 -28.43
N ALA A 219 -14.32 -3.22 -27.13
CA ALA A 219 -15.06 -2.08 -26.58
C ALA A 219 -14.19 -0.82 -26.47
N GLY A 220 -12.94 -0.94 -26.05
CA GLY A 220 -11.94 0.11 -26.21
C GLY A 220 -11.52 0.27 -27.68
N ILE A 221 -10.79 -0.72 -28.20
CA ILE A 221 -10.18 -0.72 -29.54
C ILE A 221 -10.56 -1.99 -30.32
N SER A 222 -10.93 -1.83 -31.58
CA SER A 222 -11.24 -2.93 -32.51
C SER A 222 -10.46 -2.80 -33.83
N CYS A 223 -9.57 -3.74 -34.15
CA CYS A 223 -8.61 -3.67 -35.27
C CYS A 223 -8.86 -4.71 -36.39
N PHE A 224 -9.37 -4.28 -37.55
CA PHE A 224 -9.50 -5.08 -38.77
C PHE A 224 -8.29 -4.87 -39.70
N ASN A 225 -7.49 -5.90 -39.97
CA ASN A 225 -6.35 -5.84 -40.92
C ASN A 225 -5.48 -4.57 -40.69
N SER A 226 -5.08 -4.34 -39.44
CA SER A 226 -4.51 -3.07 -38.93
C SER A 226 -3.47 -3.31 -37.84
N ASN A 227 -2.46 -2.45 -37.76
CA ASN A 227 -1.27 -2.58 -36.92
C ASN A 227 -1.01 -1.30 -36.11
N PRO A 228 -1.95 -0.87 -35.24
CA PRO A 228 -1.77 0.36 -34.47
C PRO A 228 -0.58 0.24 -33.50
N THR A 229 0.08 1.37 -33.25
CA THR A 229 1.09 1.50 -32.20
C THR A 229 0.45 2.13 -30.97
N ILE A 230 0.61 1.49 -29.81
CA ILE A 230 -0.02 1.86 -28.54
C ILE A 230 1.10 2.01 -27.50
N THR A 231 1.32 3.23 -26.99
CA THR A 231 2.45 3.55 -26.11
C THR A 231 2.01 4.46 -24.97
N SER A 232 2.38 4.16 -23.72
CA SER A 232 2.01 4.98 -22.55
C SER A 232 0.50 5.13 -22.33
N CYS A 233 -0.31 4.16 -22.78
CA CYS A 233 -1.78 4.26 -22.80
C CYS A 233 -2.45 3.56 -21.62
N GLN A 234 -3.59 4.09 -21.16
CA GLN A 234 -4.43 3.45 -20.14
C GLN A 234 -5.75 3.00 -20.79
N ILE A 235 -6.09 1.71 -20.68
CA ILE A 235 -7.30 1.14 -21.28
C ILE A 235 -8.07 0.37 -20.21
N TYR A 236 -9.16 0.95 -19.72
CA TYR A 236 -9.86 0.41 -18.54
C TYR A 236 -11.38 0.58 -18.53
N ASN A 237 -12.10 -0.18 -17.70
CA ASN A 237 -13.57 -0.17 -17.59
C ASN A 237 -14.37 -0.32 -18.91
N ASN A 238 -13.74 -0.76 -20.02
CA ASN A 238 -14.43 -0.94 -21.30
C ASN A 238 -15.18 -2.29 -21.32
N ALA A 239 -16.42 -2.31 -21.83
CA ALA A 239 -17.31 -3.48 -21.75
C ALA A 239 -17.89 -3.92 -23.11
N THR A 240 -17.70 -5.20 -23.46
CA THR A 240 -18.29 -5.85 -24.65
C THR A 240 -19.11 -7.09 -24.32
N GLN A 241 -20.14 -7.36 -25.13
CA GLN A 241 -20.84 -8.65 -25.11
C GLN A 241 -20.09 -9.78 -25.84
N TRP A 242 -19.03 -9.46 -26.58
CA TRP A 242 -18.24 -10.42 -27.37
C TRP A 242 -16.82 -10.54 -26.79
N SER A 243 -15.77 -10.37 -27.60
CA SER A 243 -14.37 -10.56 -27.17
C SER A 243 -13.55 -9.27 -27.23
N GLY A 244 -12.52 -9.14 -26.40
CA GLY A 244 -11.70 -7.92 -26.34
C GLY A 244 -12.46 -6.77 -25.68
N GLY A 245 -12.51 -6.74 -24.34
CA GLY A 245 -13.05 -5.58 -23.63
C GLY A 245 -12.17 -4.35 -23.92
N ALA A 246 -10.87 -4.48 -23.67
CA ALA A 246 -9.89 -3.45 -24.01
C ALA A 246 -9.56 -3.44 -25.52
N ILE A 247 -9.01 -4.55 -26.04
CA ILE A 247 -8.49 -4.65 -27.42
C ILE A 247 -8.98 -5.94 -28.08
N SER A 248 -9.51 -5.84 -29.30
CA SER A 248 -9.78 -6.99 -30.18
C SER A 248 -9.13 -6.83 -31.56
N CYS A 249 -8.43 -7.84 -32.04
CA CYS A 249 -7.71 -7.86 -33.32
C CYS A 249 -8.15 -9.02 -34.21
N TYR A 250 -8.38 -8.74 -35.50
CA TYR A 250 -8.95 -9.70 -36.45
C TYR A 250 -8.48 -9.47 -37.90
N ASN A 251 -8.31 -10.59 -38.62
CA ASN A 251 -7.87 -10.66 -40.02
C ASN A 251 -6.47 -10.09 -40.27
N ASN A 252 -5.42 -10.72 -39.72
CA ASN A 252 -4.02 -10.33 -39.93
C ASN A 252 -3.67 -8.93 -39.39
N SER A 253 -4.29 -8.56 -38.27
CA SER A 253 -3.87 -7.40 -37.48
C SER A 253 -2.66 -7.76 -36.62
N SER A 254 -1.74 -6.81 -36.42
CA SER A 254 -0.54 -6.98 -35.59
C SER A 254 -0.19 -5.70 -34.82
N PRO A 255 -0.98 -5.29 -33.80
CA PRO A 255 -0.66 -4.14 -32.97
C PRO A 255 0.66 -4.31 -32.19
N THR A 256 1.31 -3.18 -31.92
CA THR A 256 2.42 -3.08 -30.96
C THR A 256 1.96 -2.34 -29.72
N ILE A 257 2.21 -2.92 -28.54
CA ILE A 257 1.82 -2.43 -27.22
C ILE A 257 3.09 -2.22 -26.39
N ASP A 258 3.37 -0.99 -25.98
CA ASP A 258 4.49 -0.61 -25.13
C ASP A 258 3.97 0.25 -23.96
N ARG A 259 4.56 0.15 -22.76
CA ARG A 259 4.21 0.98 -21.58
C ARG A 259 2.70 1.18 -21.41
N THR A 260 1.90 0.11 -21.46
CA THR A 260 0.44 0.25 -21.53
C THR A 260 -0.22 -0.53 -20.39
N THR A 261 -1.17 0.10 -19.71
CA THR A 261 -1.93 -0.51 -18.60
C THR A 261 -3.33 -0.88 -19.08
N ILE A 262 -3.64 -2.18 -19.07
CA ILE A 262 -4.92 -2.75 -19.47
C ILE A 262 -5.56 -3.40 -18.25
N THR A 263 -6.61 -2.79 -17.69
CA THR A 263 -7.19 -3.22 -16.41
C THR A 263 -8.70 -3.01 -16.31
N LYS A 264 -9.41 -3.76 -15.46
CA LYS A 264 -10.86 -3.65 -15.23
C LYS A 264 -11.77 -3.77 -16.47
N ASN A 265 -11.27 -4.24 -17.61
CA ASN A 265 -12.10 -4.41 -18.81
C ASN A 265 -12.97 -5.67 -18.73
N LEU A 266 -14.12 -5.65 -19.41
CA LEU A 266 -15.13 -6.71 -19.39
C LEU A 266 -15.43 -7.23 -20.80
N ALA A 267 -15.43 -8.54 -20.95
CA ALA A 267 -15.92 -9.24 -22.13
C ALA A 267 -16.75 -10.46 -21.70
N TYR A 268 -17.97 -10.61 -22.22
CA TYR A 268 -18.82 -11.77 -21.88
C TYR A 268 -18.43 -13.07 -22.61
N GLN A 269 -17.59 -13.03 -23.65
CA GLN A 269 -17.07 -14.24 -24.30
C GLN A 269 -15.63 -14.55 -23.89
N ASN A 270 -14.63 -13.83 -24.41
CA ASN A 270 -13.22 -14.14 -24.18
C ASN A 270 -12.32 -12.90 -24.27
N GLY A 271 -11.14 -12.92 -23.64
CA GLY A 271 -10.13 -11.88 -23.84
C GLY A 271 -10.58 -10.54 -23.28
N SER A 272 -10.96 -10.49 -22.00
CA SER A 272 -11.47 -9.26 -21.38
C SER A 272 -10.50 -8.08 -21.50
N GLY A 273 -9.19 -8.31 -21.36
CA GLY A 273 -8.15 -7.38 -21.79
C GLY A 273 -7.93 -7.45 -23.31
N ILE A 274 -7.29 -8.52 -23.79
CA ILE A 274 -6.86 -8.66 -25.19
C ILE A 274 -7.49 -9.91 -25.84
N ALA A 275 -8.06 -9.77 -27.04
CA ALA A 275 -8.50 -10.88 -27.89
C ALA A 275 -7.81 -10.85 -29.28
N LEU A 276 -7.12 -11.94 -29.64
CA LEU A 276 -6.41 -12.10 -30.92
C LEU A 276 -7.07 -13.18 -31.78
N LEU A 277 -7.82 -12.78 -32.80
CA LEU A 277 -8.70 -13.62 -33.60
C LEU A 277 -8.25 -13.67 -35.08
N TYR A 278 -8.63 -14.71 -35.81
CA TYR A 278 -8.49 -14.81 -37.27
C TYR A 278 -7.08 -14.48 -37.80
N ASN A 279 -6.07 -15.22 -37.32
CA ASN A 279 -4.66 -15.10 -37.74
C ASN A 279 -4.12 -13.68 -37.49
N SER A 280 -4.34 -13.15 -36.30
CA SER A 280 -3.83 -11.83 -35.86
C SER A 280 -2.83 -12.04 -34.74
N ASP A 281 -1.69 -11.37 -34.80
CA ASP A 281 -0.67 -11.46 -33.76
C ASP A 281 -0.64 -10.18 -32.92
N ALA A 282 0.19 -10.09 -31.88
CA ALA A 282 0.50 -8.84 -31.19
C ALA A 282 1.88 -8.92 -30.52
N THR A 283 2.55 -7.77 -30.39
CA THR A 283 3.77 -7.62 -29.60
C THR A 283 3.49 -6.74 -28.39
N MET A 284 3.95 -7.17 -27.20
CA MET A 284 3.73 -6.45 -25.95
C MET A 284 5.01 -6.36 -25.12
N VAL A 285 5.37 -5.15 -24.70
CA VAL A 285 6.55 -4.88 -23.87
C VAL A 285 6.24 -3.82 -22.80
N ASN A 286 6.91 -3.87 -21.66
CA ASN A 286 6.79 -2.89 -20.56
C ASN A 286 5.34 -2.62 -20.13
N SER A 287 4.44 -3.59 -20.26
CA SER A 287 3.00 -3.35 -20.13
C SER A 287 2.39 -4.16 -18.98
N ILE A 288 1.24 -3.71 -18.48
CA ILE A 288 0.49 -4.40 -17.42
C ILE A 288 -0.86 -4.87 -17.97
N VAL A 289 -1.17 -6.15 -17.81
CA VAL A 289 -2.50 -6.72 -18.06
C VAL A 289 -2.99 -7.36 -16.76
N TRP A 290 -3.72 -6.57 -15.96
CA TRP A 290 -4.13 -6.94 -14.60
C TRP A 290 -5.62 -6.74 -14.37
N ASN A 291 -6.25 -7.48 -13.44
CA ASN A 291 -7.65 -7.31 -13.01
C ASN A 291 -8.71 -7.06 -14.11
N ASN A 292 -8.51 -7.62 -15.31
CA ASN A 292 -9.58 -7.73 -16.31
C ASN A 292 -10.48 -8.93 -15.96
N ALA A 293 -11.72 -8.95 -16.45
CA ALA A 293 -12.71 -9.99 -16.16
C ALA A 293 -12.40 -11.33 -16.88
N THR A 294 -13.42 -12.07 -17.35
CA THR A 294 -13.30 -13.39 -18.01
C THR A 294 -12.11 -13.50 -18.98
N ASN A 295 -11.16 -14.39 -18.68
CA ASN A 295 -9.98 -14.71 -19.48
C ASN A 295 -9.24 -13.44 -19.97
N GLY A 296 -8.41 -12.83 -19.12
CA GLY A 296 -7.70 -11.57 -19.39
C GLY A 296 -7.08 -11.44 -20.78
N ILE A 297 -6.49 -12.53 -21.29
CA ILE A 297 -5.97 -12.64 -22.66
C ILE A 297 -6.57 -13.88 -23.32
N TYR A 298 -7.04 -13.73 -24.56
CA TYR A 298 -7.51 -14.82 -25.41
C TYR A 298 -6.85 -14.78 -26.79
N ILE A 299 -6.43 -15.95 -27.26
CA ILE A 299 -5.68 -16.13 -28.51
C ILE A 299 -6.25 -17.34 -29.24
N GLU A 300 -6.73 -17.15 -30.48
CA GLU A 300 -7.14 -18.28 -31.33
C GLU A 300 -5.95 -19.12 -31.80
N PRO A 301 -6.13 -20.41 -32.16
CA PRO A 301 -5.02 -21.31 -32.54
C PRO A 301 -4.17 -20.92 -33.77
N GLN A 302 -4.51 -19.83 -34.46
CA GLN A 302 -3.75 -19.28 -35.60
C GLN A 302 -3.10 -17.92 -35.29
N SER A 303 -3.27 -17.44 -34.06
CA SER A 303 -2.88 -16.12 -33.56
C SER A 303 -1.78 -16.28 -32.50
N ASN A 304 -0.96 -15.25 -32.25
CA ASN A 304 0.11 -15.27 -31.25
C ASN A 304 0.24 -13.94 -30.51
N LEU A 305 0.49 -13.99 -29.21
CA LEU A 305 0.99 -12.84 -28.45
C LEU A 305 2.47 -13.08 -28.15
N TYR A 306 3.29 -12.07 -28.39
CA TYR A 306 4.71 -12.04 -28.03
C TYR A 306 4.90 -11.01 -26.92
N ALA A 307 4.75 -11.43 -25.67
CA ALA A 307 4.97 -10.56 -24.51
C ALA A 307 6.35 -10.77 -23.90
N THR A 308 7.02 -9.66 -23.54
CA THR A 308 8.28 -9.63 -22.80
C THR A 308 8.27 -8.47 -21.81
N TYR A 309 9.00 -8.57 -20.71
CA TYR A 309 9.12 -7.47 -19.73
C TYR A 309 7.78 -6.82 -19.36
N SER A 310 6.75 -7.64 -19.16
CA SER A 310 5.36 -7.20 -18.95
C SER A 310 4.72 -8.00 -17.83
N ASP A 311 3.88 -7.37 -17.02
CA ASP A 311 3.14 -7.99 -15.93
C ASP A 311 1.79 -8.49 -16.45
N ILE A 312 1.51 -9.78 -16.29
CA ILE A 312 0.36 -10.44 -16.91
C ILE A 312 -0.28 -11.40 -15.92
N LYS A 313 -1.47 -11.03 -15.45
CA LYS A 313 -2.28 -11.87 -14.58
C LYS A 313 -2.56 -13.22 -15.24
N ASP A 314 -2.32 -14.30 -14.49
CA ASP A 314 -2.48 -15.69 -14.93
C ASP A 314 -1.60 -16.08 -16.14
N GLY A 315 -0.58 -15.27 -16.46
CA GLY A 315 0.32 -15.50 -17.59
C GLY A 315 1.31 -16.65 -17.38
N THR A 316 1.59 -17.03 -16.13
CA THR A 316 2.60 -18.06 -15.80
C THR A 316 2.32 -19.39 -16.50
N GLY A 317 3.28 -19.86 -17.30
CA GLY A 317 3.18 -21.12 -18.05
C GLY A 317 2.45 -21.03 -19.40
N GLN A 318 1.95 -19.86 -19.78
CA GLN A 318 1.37 -19.60 -21.10
C GLN A 318 2.46 -19.41 -22.15
N SER A 319 2.20 -19.81 -23.40
CA SER A 319 3.21 -19.74 -24.48
C SER A 319 3.62 -18.32 -24.88
N TYR A 320 2.82 -17.32 -24.52
CA TYR A 320 3.07 -15.90 -24.77
C TYR A 320 3.88 -15.21 -23.67
N PHE A 321 4.09 -15.88 -22.52
CA PHE A 321 4.76 -15.33 -21.35
C PHE A 321 6.28 -15.45 -21.52
N GLY A 322 6.86 -14.46 -22.20
CA GLY A 322 8.26 -14.44 -22.60
C GLY A 322 9.23 -13.93 -21.53
N THR A 323 10.44 -13.62 -21.97
CA THR A 323 11.53 -13.15 -21.10
C THR A 323 11.15 -11.86 -20.36
N GLY A 324 11.41 -11.83 -19.05
CA GLY A 324 11.17 -10.67 -18.21
C GLY A 324 9.70 -10.46 -17.82
N CYS A 325 8.76 -11.29 -18.30
CA CYS A 325 7.38 -11.22 -17.82
C CYS A 325 7.24 -11.66 -16.36
N ILE A 326 6.33 -11.01 -15.65
CA ILE A 326 5.96 -11.28 -14.26
C ILE A 326 4.44 -11.48 -14.14
N ASN A 327 4.00 -11.98 -12.99
CA ASN A 327 2.60 -12.25 -12.66
C ASN A 327 2.49 -12.09 -11.14
N GLU A 328 2.60 -10.85 -10.68
CA GLU A 328 2.54 -10.42 -9.27
C GLU A 328 1.60 -9.20 -9.20
N ASP A 329 1.16 -8.75 -8.03
CA ASP A 329 0.27 -7.58 -7.97
C ASP A 329 1.03 -6.29 -8.35
N PRO A 330 0.57 -5.47 -9.33
CA PRO A 330 1.19 -4.21 -9.68
C PRO A 330 1.23 -3.15 -8.58
N LEU A 331 0.51 -3.32 -7.47
CA LEU A 331 0.38 -2.35 -6.37
C LEU A 331 -0.01 -0.95 -6.85
N PHE A 332 -1.13 -0.89 -7.57
CA PHE A 332 -1.78 0.36 -7.97
C PHE A 332 -2.23 1.18 -6.75
N ALA A 333 -2.12 2.50 -6.82
CA ALA A 333 -2.37 3.42 -5.71
C ALA A 333 -3.81 3.40 -5.18
N ASP A 334 -4.80 3.53 -6.06
CA ASP A 334 -6.23 3.49 -5.74
C ASP A 334 -7.00 3.02 -6.98
N PRO A 335 -6.88 1.74 -7.35
CA PRO A 335 -7.47 1.22 -8.58
C PRO A 335 -9.00 1.33 -8.57
N ASP A 336 -9.65 1.44 -7.41
CA ASP A 336 -11.10 1.60 -7.26
C ASP A 336 -11.62 3.02 -7.52
N ASN A 337 -10.73 4.01 -7.52
CA ASN A 337 -11.00 5.34 -8.05
C ASN A 337 -10.31 5.59 -9.41
N ASP A 338 -9.98 4.51 -10.14
CA ASP A 338 -9.27 4.48 -11.42
C ASP A 338 -7.84 5.09 -11.39
N ASP A 339 -7.19 5.12 -10.22
CA ASP A 339 -5.78 5.49 -10.09
C ASP A 339 -4.88 4.25 -10.23
N PHE A 340 -4.31 4.11 -11.43
CA PHE A 340 -3.42 3.01 -11.80
C PHE A 340 -1.93 3.39 -11.74
N GLN A 341 -1.57 4.43 -10.97
CA GLN A 341 -0.17 4.71 -10.64
C GLN A 341 0.40 3.54 -9.82
N ILE A 342 1.50 2.93 -10.29
CA ILE A 342 2.23 1.93 -9.48
C ILE A 342 2.95 2.64 -8.33
N THR A 343 3.01 1.99 -7.16
CA THR A 343 3.46 2.64 -5.92
C THR A 343 4.73 2.05 -5.31
N TRP A 344 5.38 2.87 -4.50
CA TRP A 344 6.43 2.48 -3.55
C TRP A 344 6.32 3.39 -2.33
N ALA A 345 5.46 3.00 -1.39
CA ALA A 345 5.02 3.88 -0.30
C ALA A 345 6.17 4.30 0.64
N ASN A 346 7.09 3.38 0.92
CA ASN A 346 8.22 3.57 1.83
C ASN A 346 9.56 3.88 1.11
N PHE A 347 9.52 4.38 -0.13
CA PHE A 347 10.71 4.73 -0.91
C PHE A 347 11.68 5.63 -0.11
N PRO A 348 13.00 5.36 -0.11
CA PRO A 348 13.73 4.37 -0.93
C PRO A 348 13.94 2.99 -0.26
N THR A 349 13.25 2.69 0.84
CA THR A 349 13.39 1.41 1.57
C THR A 349 12.92 0.24 0.70
N GLN A 350 13.75 -0.79 0.49
CA GLN A 350 13.31 -2.01 -0.20
C GLN A 350 12.43 -2.84 0.74
N ASP A 351 11.11 -2.78 0.55
CA ASP A 351 10.13 -3.57 1.29
C ASP A 351 8.96 -3.99 0.38
N SER A 352 7.95 -4.63 0.97
CA SER A 352 6.74 -5.09 0.27
C SER A 352 5.84 -3.98 -0.27
N THR A 353 6.10 -2.70 0.04
CA THR A 353 5.34 -1.58 -0.54
C THR A 353 5.82 -1.20 -1.94
N LYS A 354 6.99 -1.70 -2.37
CA LYS A 354 7.51 -1.49 -3.71
C LYS A 354 6.77 -2.37 -4.72
N SER A 355 6.12 -1.75 -5.69
CA SER A 355 5.53 -2.44 -6.84
C SER A 355 6.58 -3.29 -7.58
N PRO A 356 6.28 -4.55 -7.92
CA PRO A 356 7.18 -5.41 -8.69
C PRO A 356 7.38 -4.91 -10.13
N CYS A 357 6.52 -4.02 -10.62
CA CYS A 357 6.65 -3.35 -11.92
C CYS A 357 7.80 -2.33 -11.95
N ILE A 358 8.23 -1.81 -10.79
CA ILE A 358 9.22 -0.73 -10.69
C ILE A 358 10.64 -1.23 -10.98
N ASN A 359 11.29 -0.61 -11.97
CA ASN A 359 12.57 -0.96 -12.58
C ASN A 359 12.62 -2.36 -13.23
N SER A 360 11.48 -2.90 -13.66
CA SER A 360 11.37 -4.29 -14.14
C SER A 360 11.20 -4.45 -15.66
N GLY A 361 10.95 -3.36 -16.40
CA GLY A 361 10.81 -3.32 -17.87
C GLY A 361 12.09 -3.64 -18.65
N ASP A 362 12.05 -3.62 -19.99
CA ASP A 362 13.18 -3.99 -20.87
C ASP A 362 14.38 -3.08 -20.63
N PRO A 363 15.55 -3.61 -20.19
CA PRO A 363 16.76 -2.82 -19.94
C PRO A 363 17.37 -2.21 -21.21
N ASN A 364 16.90 -2.57 -22.40
CA ASN A 364 17.30 -1.95 -23.67
C ASN A 364 16.31 -0.88 -24.16
N SER A 365 15.17 -0.72 -23.50
CA SER A 365 14.22 0.34 -23.80
C SER A 365 14.68 1.68 -23.22
N THR A 366 14.05 2.78 -23.63
CA THR A 366 14.37 4.11 -23.08
C THR A 366 14.13 4.14 -21.57
N PRO A 367 15.08 4.63 -20.75
CA PRO A 367 14.85 4.91 -19.33
C PRO A 367 13.62 5.78 -19.09
N ASP A 368 13.07 5.72 -17.89
CA ASP A 368 12.01 6.64 -17.48
C ASP A 368 12.56 8.05 -17.25
N ALA A 369 11.67 9.03 -17.00
CA ALA A 369 12.03 10.45 -17.04
C ALA A 369 13.02 10.90 -15.94
N ASP A 370 13.20 10.08 -14.91
CA ASP A 370 14.18 10.21 -13.83
C ASP A 370 15.54 9.54 -14.15
N GLY A 371 15.65 8.87 -15.31
CA GLY A 371 16.82 8.12 -15.74
C GLY A 371 16.89 6.67 -15.25
N THR A 372 15.88 6.18 -14.53
CA THR A 372 15.86 4.80 -14.01
C THR A 372 15.45 3.79 -15.07
N ARG A 373 15.65 2.49 -14.80
CA ARG A 373 15.27 1.44 -15.75
C ARG A 373 13.75 1.47 -15.91
N ALA A 374 13.29 1.44 -17.16
CA ALA A 374 11.88 1.49 -17.50
C ALA A 374 11.00 0.60 -16.60
N ASP A 375 9.94 1.19 -16.08
CA ASP A 375 8.87 0.50 -15.37
C ASP A 375 7.95 -0.26 -16.34
N MET A 376 7.14 -1.16 -15.78
CA MET A 376 6.00 -1.73 -16.51
C MET A 376 4.74 -0.88 -16.26
N GLY A 377 3.95 -0.65 -17.30
CA GLY A 377 2.69 0.09 -17.25
C GLY A 377 2.76 1.46 -17.93
N ALA A 378 1.63 2.17 -17.91
CA ALA A 378 1.46 3.49 -18.53
C ALA A 378 1.93 4.66 -17.68
N LEU A 379 1.96 4.48 -16.36
CA LEU A 379 2.30 5.49 -15.37
C LEU A 379 3.54 5.02 -14.59
N PRO A 380 4.76 5.35 -15.04
CA PRO A 380 5.98 4.98 -14.32
C PRO A 380 6.04 5.68 -12.95
N TYR A 381 6.70 5.07 -11.99
CA TYR A 381 7.01 5.64 -10.69
C TYR A 381 8.33 6.40 -10.79
N LEU A 382 8.25 7.72 -10.96
CA LEU A 382 9.45 8.55 -10.97
C LEU A 382 10.09 8.59 -9.57
N GLN A 383 11.31 8.08 -9.48
CA GLN A 383 12.10 8.08 -8.26
C GLN A 383 12.62 9.49 -7.96
N SER A 384 12.77 9.78 -6.67
CA SER A 384 13.33 11.04 -6.20
C SER A 384 14.80 10.85 -5.82
N GLY A 385 15.65 11.85 -6.05
CA GLY A 385 17.08 11.69 -5.79
C GLY A 385 17.94 12.90 -6.10
N ILE A 386 19.26 12.67 -6.14
CA ILE A 386 20.29 13.66 -6.47
C ILE A 386 21.24 13.04 -7.50
N SER A 387 21.60 13.79 -8.54
CA SER A 387 22.65 13.41 -9.49
C SER A 387 23.62 14.55 -9.78
N GLY A 388 24.81 14.18 -10.25
CA GLY A 388 25.88 15.11 -10.58
C GLY A 388 27.11 14.37 -11.10
N THR A 389 28.19 15.12 -11.33
CA THR A 389 29.47 14.55 -11.76
C THR A 389 30.58 14.72 -10.72
N ILE A 390 31.43 13.70 -10.63
CA ILE A 390 32.69 13.73 -9.90
C ILE A 390 33.82 14.09 -10.87
N THR A 391 34.78 14.89 -10.40
CA THR A 391 36.04 15.15 -11.11
C THR A 391 37.23 15.03 -10.18
N LEU A 392 38.25 14.25 -10.56
CA LEU A 392 39.54 14.21 -9.87
C LEU A 392 40.51 15.22 -10.48
N GLN A 393 41.14 16.06 -9.66
CA GLN A 393 42.28 16.91 -10.03
C GLN A 393 43.56 16.44 -9.33
N GLY A 394 44.52 16.00 -10.15
CA GLY A 394 45.80 15.45 -9.67
C GLY A 394 45.80 13.93 -9.54
N GLY A 395 46.95 13.39 -9.15
CA GLY A 395 47.17 12.01 -8.74
C GLY A 395 46.87 10.90 -9.76
N THR A 396 46.77 9.68 -9.21
CA THR A 396 46.47 8.44 -9.94
C THR A 396 45.20 7.75 -9.41
N GLY A 397 44.30 8.54 -8.81
CA GLY A 397 43.05 8.03 -8.25
C GLY A 397 42.13 7.49 -9.34
N ASN A 398 41.38 6.45 -9.00
CA ASN A 398 40.38 5.87 -9.88
C ASN A 398 39.00 6.46 -9.50
N ILE A 399 38.28 6.99 -10.49
CA ILE A 399 37.01 7.67 -10.26
C ILE A 399 35.93 6.73 -9.72
N LEU A 400 35.97 5.45 -10.12
CA LEU A 400 35.03 4.41 -9.68
C LEU A 400 35.15 4.08 -8.18
N ASP A 401 36.28 4.44 -7.55
CA ASP A 401 36.53 4.16 -6.12
C ASP A 401 36.12 5.35 -5.23
N VAL A 402 35.56 6.42 -5.80
CA VAL A 402 35.01 7.56 -5.05
C VAL A 402 33.69 7.15 -4.41
N GLU A 403 33.53 7.41 -3.12
CA GLU A 403 32.27 7.26 -2.41
C GLU A 403 31.53 8.61 -2.35
N VAL A 404 30.31 8.68 -2.88
CA VAL A 404 29.46 9.87 -2.86
C VAL A 404 28.27 9.61 -1.94
N THR A 405 28.13 10.43 -0.90
CA THR A 405 27.19 10.21 0.21
C THR A 405 26.23 11.38 0.35
N ALA A 406 24.94 11.07 0.47
CA ALA A 406 23.89 12.02 0.82
C ALA A 406 22.75 11.31 1.57
N GLY A 407 22.19 11.95 2.60
CA GLY A 407 21.02 11.41 3.32
C GLY A 407 21.20 10.05 4.02
N GLY A 408 22.44 9.60 4.21
CA GLY A 408 22.75 8.26 4.75
C GLY A 408 22.92 7.17 3.67
N VAL A 409 22.75 7.50 2.39
CA VAL A 409 22.99 6.61 1.25
C VAL A 409 24.33 6.97 0.61
N THR A 410 25.14 5.95 0.30
CA THR A 410 26.43 6.08 -0.39
C THR A 410 26.39 5.33 -1.72
N VAL A 411 26.94 5.92 -2.77
CA VAL A 411 27.09 5.32 -4.11
C VAL A 411 28.48 5.60 -4.68
N ASN A 412 28.90 4.83 -5.69
CA ASN A 412 30.08 5.13 -6.48
C ASN A 412 29.67 5.70 -7.86
N PRO A 413 30.44 6.64 -8.44
CA PRO A 413 30.16 7.15 -9.78
C PRO A 413 30.57 6.15 -10.87
N ASP A 414 30.09 6.38 -12.09
CA ASP A 414 30.42 5.59 -13.27
C ASP A 414 31.80 5.95 -13.86
N ILE A 415 32.17 5.34 -15.00
CA ILE A 415 33.44 5.56 -15.68
C ILE A 415 33.60 6.99 -16.25
N ASN A 416 32.51 7.72 -16.43
CA ASN A 416 32.48 9.13 -16.84
C ASN A 416 32.47 10.09 -15.64
N GLY A 417 32.27 9.56 -14.42
CA GLY A 417 32.14 10.33 -13.18
C GLY A 417 30.70 10.64 -12.77
N GLU A 418 29.69 10.14 -13.49
CA GLU A 418 28.28 10.41 -13.21
C GLU A 418 27.78 9.56 -12.04
N TYR A 419 27.01 10.14 -11.12
CA TYR A 419 26.39 9.42 -9.99
C TYR A 419 24.91 9.78 -9.81
N LEU A 420 24.14 8.86 -9.22
CA LEU A 420 22.74 9.04 -8.85
C LEU A 420 22.49 8.44 -7.45
N ILE A 421 21.97 9.24 -6.52
CA ILE A 421 21.57 8.80 -5.17
C ILE A 421 20.04 8.92 -5.06
N ASN A 422 19.35 7.80 -4.91
CA ASN A 422 17.91 7.75 -4.66
C ASN A 422 17.62 8.17 -3.21
N LEU A 423 16.80 9.20 -3.02
CA LEU A 423 16.47 9.79 -1.72
C LEU A 423 15.01 10.25 -1.67
N GLY A 424 14.38 10.11 -0.50
CA GLY A 424 13.07 10.70 -0.25
C GLY A 424 13.07 12.23 -0.34
N VAL A 425 11.88 12.82 -0.20
CA VAL A 425 11.75 14.28 -0.19
C VAL A 425 12.47 14.91 1.01
N GLY A 426 13.28 15.92 0.77
CA GLY A 426 14.13 16.46 1.84
C GLY A 426 15.09 17.55 1.40
N THR A 427 15.95 17.95 2.31
CA THR A 427 17.08 18.84 2.04
C THR A 427 18.34 18.21 2.60
N TYR A 428 19.33 17.99 1.74
CA TYR A 428 20.49 17.17 2.01
C TYR A 428 21.79 17.95 1.85
N SER A 429 22.85 17.41 2.45
CA SER A 429 24.23 17.73 2.12
C SER A 429 24.84 16.54 1.39
N VAL A 430 25.61 16.82 0.36
CA VAL A 430 26.27 15.83 -0.50
C VAL A 430 27.78 15.99 -0.33
N SER A 431 28.45 14.88 -0.02
CA SER A 431 29.91 14.82 0.14
C SER A 431 30.48 13.71 -0.73
N ALA A 432 31.70 13.86 -1.21
CA ALA A 432 32.43 12.81 -1.90
C ALA A 432 33.81 12.58 -1.26
N THR A 433 34.20 11.32 -1.10
CA THR A 433 35.44 10.89 -0.45
C THR A 433 36.21 9.90 -1.32
N LEU A 434 37.53 10.07 -1.37
CA LEU A 434 38.49 9.15 -1.99
C LEU A 434 39.83 9.29 -1.27
N ASP A 435 40.49 8.18 -0.96
CA ASP A 435 41.77 8.19 -0.25
C ASP A 435 42.83 8.98 -1.01
N GLY A 436 43.50 9.88 -0.29
CA GLY A 436 44.47 10.82 -0.87
C GLY A 436 43.86 12.03 -1.58
N TYR A 437 42.56 12.30 -1.47
CA TYR A 437 41.90 13.48 -2.03
C TYR A 437 41.03 14.24 -1.02
N SER A 438 40.68 15.49 -1.35
CA SER A 438 39.76 16.32 -0.56
C SER A 438 38.80 17.15 -1.43
N ALA A 439 37.56 17.33 -0.95
CA ALA A 439 36.53 18.19 -1.55
C ALA A 439 35.68 18.87 -0.48
N ASP A 440 35.08 20.01 -0.82
CA ASP A 440 34.07 20.68 0.01
C ASP A 440 32.67 20.07 -0.29
N PRO A 441 31.83 19.79 0.73
CA PRO A 441 30.49 19.25 0.52
C PRO A 441 29.50 20.30 -0.02
N VAL A 442 28.61 19.88 -0.92
CA VAL A 442 27.52 20.72 -1.43
C VAL A 442 26.34 20.64 -0.46
N ASN A 443 26.00 21.76 0.17
CA ASN A 443 24.99 21.82 1.23
C ASN A 443 23.69 22.45 0.73
N GLY A 444 22.54 21.93 1.19
CA GLY A 444 21.23 22.52 0.91
C GLY A 444 20.59 22.06 -0.40
N VAL A 445 20.93 20.86 -0.87
CA VAL A 445 20.35 20.25 -2.07
C VAL A 445 18.92 19.80 -1.75
N VAL A 446 17.92 20.35 -2.46
CA VAL A 446 16.50 20.09 -2.19
C VAL A 446 15.97 19.03 -3.15
N VAL A 447 15.60 17.87 -2.60
CA VAL A 447 14.95 16.77 -3.35
C VAL A 447 13.44 16.90 -3.21
N THR A 448 12.74 16.89 -4.34
CA THR A 448 11.27 16.98 -4.44
C THR A 448 10.71 15.68 -5.01
N ALA A 449 9.47 15.33 -4.64
CA ALA A 449 8.83 14.09 -5.07
C ALA A 449 8.81 13.97 -6.61
N GLY A 450 9.09 12.77 -7.11
CA GLY A 450 9.09 12.46 -8.54
C GLY A 450 10.23 13.10 -9.34
N ASN A 451 11.28 13.63 -8.71
CA ASN A 451 12.34 14.36 -9.41
C ASN A 451 13.74 14.05 -8.86
N VAL A 452 14.70 13.91 -9.77
CA VAL A 452 16.13 13.92 -9.47
C VAL A 452 16.66 15.35 -9.53
N THR A 453 17.33 15.80 -8.48
CA THR A 453 18.02 17.10 -8.43
C THR A 453 19.39 16.96 -9.10
N THR A 454 19.50 17.49 -10.33
CA THR A 454 20.70 17.40 -11.18
C THR A 454 21.76 18.45 -10.84
N ASP A 455 22.89 18.40 -11.56
CA ASP A 455 23.96 19.40 -11.58
C ASP A 455 24.68 19.62 -10.22
N ILE A 456 24.69 18.59 -9.37
CA ILE A 456 25.40 18.61 -8.08
C ILE A 456 26.84 18.12 -8.27
N ASP A 457 27.66 18.89 -8.97
CA ASP A 457 29.04 18.50 -9.30
C ASP A 457 30.01 18.69 -8.12
N ILE A 458 30.93 17.72 -7.92
CA ILE A 458 31.97 17.75 -6.88
C ILE A 458 33.36 17.48 -7.48
N THR A 459 34.31 18.38 -7.20
CA THR A 459 35.73 18.20 -7.60
C THR A 459 36.59 17.82 -6.40
N LEU A 460 37.22 16.66 -6.47
CA LEU A 460 38.20 16.17 -5.48
C LEU A 460 39.62 16.53 -5.93
N ASN A 461 40.43 17.08 -5.02
CA ASN A 461 41.79 17.53 -5.26
C ASN A 461 42.79 16.65 -4.52
N GLU A 462 43.86 16.23 -5.20
CA GLU A 462 44.95 15.40 -4.64
C GLU A 462 45.62 16.06 -3.42
N ILE A 463 45.74 15.30 -2.34
CA ILE A 463 46.50 15.64 -1.14
C ILE A 463 47.92 15.10 -1.29
N LEU A 464 48.85 15.94 -1.72
CA LEU A 464 50.27 15.55 -1.80
C LEU A 464 50.85 15.39 -0.37
N PRO A 465 51.55 14.27 -0.07
CA PRO A 465 52.22 14.11 1.22
C PRO A 465 53.40 15.08 1.38
N GLY A 466 53.80 15.33 2.62
CA GLY A 466 55.10 15.88 2.99
C GLY A 466 55.97 14.78 3.62
N GLU A 467 57.28 15.01 3.70
CA GLU A 467 58.26 14.04 4.18
C GLU A 467 58.81 14.42 5.56
N ILE A 468 58.92 13.46 6.48
CA ILE A 468 59.66 13.58 7.73
C ILE A 468 60.97 12.79 7.60
N VAL A 469 62.11 13.42 7.89
CA VAL A 469 63.44 12.80 7.80
C VAL A 469 64.23 12.96 9.11
N GLY A 470 64.89 11.89 9.54
CA GLY A 470 65.71 11.88 10.75
C GLY A 470 66.68 10.71 10.84
N GLN A 471 67.44 10.64 11.92
CA GLN A 471 68.50 9.63 12.17
C GLN A 471 68.20 8.77 13.40
N VAL A 472 68.69 7.53 13.45
CA VAL A 472 68.44 6.60 14.56
C VAL A 472 69.73 5.91 15.03
N ASP A 473 69.82 5.65 16.34
CA ASP A 473 70.85 4.83 16.98
C ASP A 473 70.27 4.01 18.16
N LEU A 474 71.05 3.09 18.75
CA LEU A 474 70.61 2.19 19.83
C LEU A 474 71.63 2.10 20.99
N GLU A 475 71.16 2.08 22.25
CA GLU A 475 72.01 1.77 23.39
C GLU A 475 72.22 0.25 23.53
N GLY A 476 73.27 -0.29 22.91
CA GLY A 476 73.69 -1.67 23.11
C GLY A 476 74.20 -2.37 21.85
N LEU A 477 74.02 -3.69 21.79
CA LEU A 477 74.40 -4.53 20.63
C LEU A 477 73.23 -4.78 19.66
N GLY A 478 72.19 -3.95 19.71
CA GLY A 478 71.05 -4.04 18.81
C GLY A 478 71.38 -3.57 17.39
N ASN A 479 70.80 -4.21 16.39
CA ASN A 479 70.89 -3.75 15.00
C ASN A 479 69.92 -2.58 14.72
N VAL A 480 70.44 -1.44 14.29
CA VAL A 480 69.66 -0.20 14.09
C VAL A 480 68.64 -0.32 12.95
N THR A 481 68.89 -1.16 11.93
CA THR A 481 67.94 -1.36 10.81
C THR A 481 66.68 -2.13 11.19
N GLU A 482 66.58 -2.60 12.44
CA GLU A 482 65.39 -3.27 13.01
C GLU A 482 64.59 -2.32 13.92
N VAL A 483 65.00 -1.05 14.05
CA VAL A 483 64.16 -0.03 14.68
C VAL A 483 63.04 0.32 13.73
N LEU A 484 61.81 0.28 14.21
CA LEU A 484 60.65 0.75 13.46
C LEU A 484 60.42 2.20 13.86
N VAL A 485 60.49 3.13 12.90
CA VAL A 485 60.06 4.51 13.13
C VAL A 485 58.68 4.67 12.54
N SER A 486 57.72 5.15 13.33
CA SER A 486 56.33 5.32 12.93
C SER A 486 55.80 6.73 13.25
N ALA A 487 54.88 7.20 12.43
CA ALA A 487 54.16 8.47 12.61
C ALA A 487 52.87 8.42 11.80
N GLY A 488 51.76 8.93 12.34
CA GLY A 488 50.52 9.11 11.58
C GLY A 488 49.90 7.86 10.93
N GLY A 489 50.27 6.65 11.40
CA GLY A 489 49.86 5.37 10.81
C GLY A 489 50.94 4.72 9.93
N GLU A 490 51.82 5.53 9.34
CA GLU A 490 52.94 5.05 8.52
C GLU A 490 54.14 4.62 9.34
N SER A 491 54.98 3.74 8.77
CA SER A 491 56.23 3.32 9.42
C SER A 491 57.32 2.90 8.44
N THR A 492 58.57 2.97 8.91
CA THR A 492 59.78 2.73 8.10
C THR A 492 60.92 2.18 8.95
N HIS A 493 61.95 1.65 8.28
CA HIS A 493 63.19 1.19 8.92
C HIS A 493 64.38 2.05 8.52
N PRO A 494 65.25 2.46 9.46
CA PRO A 494 66.44 3.25 9.16
C PRO A 494 67.42 2.53 8.22
N TYR A 495 67.82 3.19 7.13
CA TYR A 495 68.77 2.69 6.15
C TYR A 495 70.17 3.31 6.32
N PRO A 496 71.25 2.57 6.02
CA PRO A 496 72.62 3.07 6.19
C PRO A 496 73.01 4.11 5.14
N VAL A 497 73.48 5.27 5.58
CA VAL A 497 74.03 6.34 4.72
C VAL A 497 75.56 6.29 4.74
N TYR A 498 76.19 6.15 3.58
CA TYR A 498 77.64 6.03 3.42
C TYR A 498 78.24 7.30 2.79
N ASP A 499 79.48 7.64 3.16
CA ASP A 499 80.24 8.67 2.43
C ASP A 499 80.53 8.22 0.99
N SER A 500 80.03 8.99 0.03
CA SER A 500 80.19 8.79 -1.41
C SER A 500 81.64 8.67 -1.91
N MET A 501 82.64 9.18 -1.18
CA MET A 501 84.05 9.12 -1.59
C MET A 501 84.88 8.04 -0.87
N SER A 502 84.59 7.73 0.39
CA SER A 502 85.36 6.75 1.20
C SER A 502 84.64 5.42 1.45
N GLY A 503 83.33 5.33 1.21
CA GLY A 503 82.53 4.13 1.48
C GLY A 503 82.36 3.81 2.97
N ILE A 504 82.65 4.76 3.86
CA ILE A 504 82.49 4.61 5.31
C ILE A 504 81.03 4.91 5.68
N LEU A 505 80.43 4.06 6.52
CA LEU A 505 79.10 4.28 7.10
C LEU A 505 79.14 5.53 8.00
N LEU A 506 78.24 6.47 7.78
CA LEU A 506 78.16 7.72 8.54
C LEU A 506 77.10 7.64 9.65
N TYR A 507 75.88 7.23 9.30
CA TYR A 507 74.73 7.12 10.20
C TYR A 507 73.63 6.26 9.55
N TYR A 508 72.56 5.97 10.31
CA TYR A 508 71.32 5.41 9.78
C TYR A 508 70.25 6.50 9.72
N GLU A 509 69.54 6.59 8.59
CA GLU A 509 68.54 7.61 8.29
C GLU A 509 67.19 6.96 8.00
N TYR A 510 66.10 7.64 8.35
CA TYR A 510 64.75 7.21 8.01
C TYR A 510 64.00 8.35 7.31
N LEU A 511 63.02 7.97 6.49
CA LEU A 511 62.10 8.87 5.78
C LEU A 511 60.68 8.29 5.88
N ILE A 512 59.72 9.13 6.26
CA ILE A 512 58.29 8.82 6.31
C ILE A 512 57.55 9.89 5.48
N GLU A 513 56.68 9.45 4.56
CA GLU A 513 55.76 10.34 3.82
C GLU A 513 54.40 10.35 4.55
N LEU A 514 53.84 11.53 4.81
CA LEU A 514 52.56 11.70 5.51
C LEU A 514 51.72 12.84 4.93
N PRO A 515 50.39 12.82 5.08
CA PRO A 515 49.53 13.95 4.75
C PRO A 515 49.91 15.24 5.50
N GLN A 516 49.38 16.39 5.08
CA GLN A 516 49.58 17.64 5.81
C GLN A 516 48.94 17.57 7.20
N GLY A 517 49.72 17.79 8.25
CA GLY A 517 49.26 17.64 9.62
C GLY A 517 50.32 17.97 10.66
N THR A 518 50.04 17.58 11.90
CA THR A 518 51.00 17.67 13.01
C THR A 518 51.00 16.32 13.71
N TYR A 519 52.16 15.65 13.70
CA TYR A 519 52.27 14.25 14.07
C TYR A 519 53.29 14.07 15.19
N ASP A 520 53.03 13.08 16.04
CA ASP A 520 54.02 12.55 16.96
C ASP A 520 54.75 11.40 16.25
N VAL A 521 56.07 11.48 16.20
CA VAL A 521 56.95 10.50 15.54
C VAL A 521 57.59 9.65 16.62
N THR A 522 57.46 8.33 16.55
CA THR A 522 57.97 7.40 17.56
C THR A 522 58.92 6.39 16.92
N ALA A 523 60.07 6.17 17.53
CA ALA A 523 60.95 5.05 17.21
C ALA A 523 60.80 3.95 18.26
N THR A 524 60.51 2.72 17.81
CA THR A 524 60.28 1.54 18.64
C THR A 524 61.19 0.39 18.23
N LYS A 525 61.53 -0.48 19.17
CA LYS A 525 62.19 -1.76 18.85
C LYS A 525 61.92 -2.80 19.94
N ALA A 526 61.69 -4.05 19.52
CA ALA A 526 61.46 -5.15 20.45
C ALA A 526 62.59 -5.31 21.48
N GLY A 527 62.22 -5.29 22.76
CA GLY A 527 63.15 -5.29 23.90
C GLY A 527 63.79 -3.93 24.20
N TYR A 528 63.49 -2.88 23.45
CA TYR A 528 64.02 -1.52 23.65
C TYR A 528 62.95 -0.54 24.16
N GLN A 529 63.39 0.61 24.69
CA GLN A 529 62.49 1.68 25.14
C GLN A 529 62.18 2.63 24.00
N ASP A 530 60.90 2.67 23.65
CA ASP A 530 60.33 3.57 22.64
C ASP A 530 60.58 5.04 22.99
N SER A 531 60.79 5.86 21.96
CA SER A 531 61.11 7.27 22.07
C SER A 531 60.30 8.08 21.08
N THR A 532 59.62 9.14 21.55
CA THR A 532 58.70 9.95 20.75
C THR A 532 59.14 11.41 20.69
N ILE A 533 59.14 11.99 19.49
CA ILE A 533 59.24 13.43 19.24
C ILE A 533 57.83 13.92 18.88
N THR A 534 57.28 14.82 19.68
CA THR A 534 55.90 15.29 19.51
C THR A 534 55.79 16.57 18.67
N ASN A 535 54.62 16.78 18.07
CA ASN A 535 54.25 17.98 17.30
C ASN A 535 55.14 18.28 16.07
N VAL A 536 55.56 17.25 15.33
CA VAL A 536 56.28 17.41 14.05
C VAL A 536 55.29 17.86 12.98
N VAL A 537 55.44 19.09 12.50
CA VAL A 537 54.57 19.68 11.48
C VAL A 537 54.96 19.21 10.08
N VAL A 538 54.04 18.53 9.39
CA VAL A 538 54.18 18.10 8.00
C VAL A 538 53.43 19.07 7.10
N ILE A 539 54.10 19.58 6.06
CA ILE A 539 53.52 20.48 5.06
C ILE A 539 53.53 19.74 3.72
N SER A 540 52.40 19.77 3.01
CA SER A 540 52.23 19.12 1.71
C SER A 540 53.36 19.49 0.73
N GLY A 541 54.02 18.47 0.17
CA GLY A 541 55.13 18.62 -0.77
C GLY A 541 56.43 19.20 -0.20
N GLN A 542 56.66 19.15 1.12
CA GLN A 542 57.89 19.66 1.76
C GLN A 542 58.56 18.63 2.70
N GLN A 543 59.88 18.73 2.85
CA GLN A 543 60.67 17.94 3.79
C GLN A 543 60.83 18.64 5.16
N ASN A 544 60.48 17.97 6.24
CA ASN A 544 60.77 18.32 7.63
C ASN A 544 61.94 17.46 8.14
N ILE A 545 63.10 18.09 8.38
CA ILE A 545 64.36 17.40 8.67
C ILE A 545 64.82 17.57 10.13
N GLY A 546 65.46 16.54 10.68
CA GLY A 546 66.22 16.61 11.94
C GLY A 546 65.62 15.87 13.15
N ASN A 547 64.64 15.00 12.91
CA ASN A 547 63.86 14.32 13.95
C ASN A 547 64.56 13.02 14.40
N ASN A 548 65.58 13.10 15.27
CA ASN A 548 66.51 12.00 15.54
C ASN A 548 66.25 11.23 16.86
N PHE A 549 66.50 9.91 16.88
CA PHE A 549 66.20 8.99 18.00
C PHE A 549 67.40 8.18 18.55
N LEU A 550 67.30 7.78 19.83
CA LEU A 550 68.19 6.83 20.52
C LEU A 550 67.38 6.03 21.57
N LEU A 551 67.38 4.70 21.51
CA LEU A 551 66.51 3.82 22.32
C LEU A 551 67.23 3.01 23.43
N TYR A 552 66.53 2.73 24.55
CA TYR A 552 67.01 2.03 25.78
C TYR A 552 66.37 0.61 25.95
N LEU A 553 65.97 0.06 27.11
CA LEU A 553 65.64 -1.40 27.23
C LEU A 553 64.42 -1.78 28.14
N ILE A 554 63.45 -2.64 27.73
CA ILE A 554 62.22 -2.94 28.56
C ILE A 554 61.44 -4.31 28.43
N LYS A 555 60.33 -4.45 29.21
CA LYS A 555 59.36 -5.58 29.48
C LYS A 555 58.00 -5.06 30.09
N TYR A 556 56.78 -5.61 29.83
CA TYR A 556 55.44 -5.16 30.39
C TYR A 556 54.22 -6.17 30.36
N ASP A 557 53.05 -5.79 30.96
CA ASP A 557 51.77 -6.54 31.26
C ASP A 557 50.46 -5.89 30.64
N GLY A 558 49.22 -6.34 30.94
CA GLY A 558 47.90 -5.78 30.45
C GLY A 558 46.66 -6.00 31.39
N TRP A 559 45.43 -5.53 31.05
CA TRP A 559 44.27 -5.51 31.99
C TRP A 559 42.93 -6.11 31.47
N ILE A 560 42.10 -6.62 32.39
CA ILE A 560 40.64 -6.84 32.26
C ILE A 560 39.92 -5.94 33.28
N ALA A 561 38.79 -5.32 32.92
CA ALA A 561 37.97 -4.54 33.86
C ALA A 561 36.47 -4.61 33.51
N GLY A 562 35.61 -4.10 34.38
CA GLY A 562 34.17 -4.01 34.11
C GLY A 562 33.35 -3.73 35.35
N ARG A 563 32.04 -3.91 35.28
CA ARG A 563 31.10 -3.70 36.39
C ARG A 563 30.28 -4.94 36.70
N VAL A 564 30.24 -5.28 37.99
CA VAL A 564 29.32 -6.27 38.54
C VAL A 564 28.02 -5.59 38.97
N THR A 565 26.88 -6.17 38.57
CA THR A 565 25.54 -5.75 38.99
C THR A 565 24.87 -6.88 39.78
N LEU A 566 24.37 -6.59 40.98
CA LEU A 566 23.52 -7.49 41.74
C LEU A 566 22.05 -7.16 41.46
N ASN A 567 21.28 -8.13 40.98
CA ASN A 567 19.85 -7.94 40.69
C ASN A 567 18.98 -8.76 41.64
N GLY A 568 18.15 -8.06 42.42
CA GLY A 568 17.44 -8.61 43.58
C GLY A 568 18.35 -8.87 44.79
N GLY A 569 17.73 -9.30 45.90
CA GLY A 569 18.42 -9.64 47.15
C GLY A 569 18.88 -8.44 47.98
N ALA A 570 19.70 -8.73 49.01
CA ALA A 570 20.28 -7.74 49.92
C ALA A 570 21.82 -7.88 50.00
N GLY A 571 22.43 -8.44 48.96
CA GLY A 571 23.88 -8.59 48.84
C GLY A 571 24.61 -7.26 48.73
N ASP A 572 25.90 -7.29 49.04
CA ASP A 572 26.80 -6.16 48.88
C ASP A 572 27.79 -6.49 47.75
N VAL A 573 27.82 -5.65 46.71
CA VAL A 573 28.62 -5.89 45.50
C VAL A 573 30.12 -5.95 45.81
N THR A 574 30.58 -5.32 46.88
CA THR A 574 31.99 -5.38 47.30
C THR A 574 32.40 -6.72 47.90
N ASN A 575 31.46 -7.63 48.14
CA ASN A 575 31.73 -8.99 48.61
C ASN A 575 31.71 -10.03 47.47
N VAL A 576 31.43 -9.62 46.23
CA VAL A 576 31.54 -10.51 45.06
C VAL A 576 33.01 -10.86 44.86
N GLU A 577 33.32 -12.14 44.71
CA GLU A 577 34.65 -12.59 44.27
C GLU A 577 34.63 -12.72 42.73
N VAL A 578 35.42 -11.89 42.06
CA VAL A 578 35.67 -11.95 40.61
C VAL A 578 37.04 -12.58 40.39
N ALA A 579 37.10 -13.71 39.67
CA ALA A 579 38.33 -14.48 39.47
C ALA A 579 38.67 -14.64 37.97
N VAL A 580 39.94 -14.44 37.66
CA VAL A 580 40.55 -14.62 36.33
C VAL A 580 41.81 -15.48 36.53
N ASP A 581 41.79 -16.70 36.00
CA ASP A 581 42.82 -17.74 36.24
C ASP A 581 43.18 -17.87 37.75
N THR A 582 44.35 -17.39 38.16
CA THR A 582 44.87 -17.47 39.53
C THR A 582 44.73 -16.16 40.33
N SER A 583 44.19 -15.11 39.70
CA SER A 583 43.94 -13.81 40.32
C SER A 583 42.48 -13.67 40.75
N THR A 584 42.25 -13.10 41.93
CA THR A 584 40.90 -12.81 42.44
C THR A 584 40.85 -11.40 43.00
N VAL A 585 39.81 -10.66 42.63
CA VAL A 585 39.54 -9.29 43.08
C VAL A 585 38.10 -9.17 43.58
N ASN A 586 37.84 -8.14 44.38
CA ASN A 586 36.50 -7.76 44.78
C ASN A 586 36.16 -6.40 44.14
N PRO A 587 34.94 -6.20 43.61
CA PRO A 587 34.52 -4.91 43.07
C PRO A 587 34.50 -3.79 44.11
N ASP A 588 34.56 -2.55 43.64
CA ASP A 588 34.35 -1.36 44.45
C ASP A 588 32.85 -1.12 44.75
N ALA A 589 32.55 -0.07 45.53
CA ALA A 589 31.17 0.27 45.92
C ALA A 589 30.27 0.74 44.77
N THR A 590 30.80 0.88 43.55
CA THR A 590 30.04 1.14 42.30
C THR A 590 29.86 -0.12 41.45
N GLY A 591 30.39 -1.25 41.91
CA GLY A 591 30.47 -2.51 41.20
C GLY A 591 31.68 -2.62 40.26
N TYR A 592 32.57 -1.62 40.19
CA TYR A 592 33.69 -1.65 39.24
C TYR A 592 34.83 -2.56 39.74
N TYR A 593 35.41 -3.36 38.86
CA TYR A 593 36.57 -4.20 39.14
C TYR A 593 37.63 -4.08 38.04
N GLU A 594 38.89 -4.38 38.37
CA GLU A 594 40.01 -4.45 37.43
C GLU A 594 40.99 -5.56 37.85
N VAL A 595 41.58 -6.27 36.89
CA VAL A 595 42.56 -7.34 37.08
C VAL A 595 43.71 -7.15 36.08
N LEU A 596 44.94 -7.04 36.58
CA LEU A 596 46.14 -7.05 35.74
C LEU A 596 46.55 -8.50 35.43
N VAL A 597 46.72 -8.82 34.16
CA VAL A 597 47.14 -10.14 33.65
C VAL A 597 48.23 -10.00 32.59
N GLU A 598 48.89 -11.11 32.23
CA GLU A 598 49.74 -11.13 31.03
C GLU A 598 48.86 -11.04 29.77
N ASN A 599 49.43 -10.79 28.59
CA ASN A 599 48.63 -10.75 27.36
C ASN A 599 48.27 -12.17 26.88
N GLY A 600 46.98 -12.42 26.60
CA GLY A 600 46.47 -13.75 26.32
C GLY A 600 44.94 -13.83 26.34
N THR A 601 44.40 -15.05 26.27
CA THR A 601 42.95 -15.31 26.34
C THR A 601 42.59 -15.92 27.69
N TYR A 602 41.50 -15.47 28.30
CA TYR A 602 41.13 -15.78 29.69
C TYR A 602 39.65 -16.17 29.83
N GLU A 603 39.35 -16.94 30.88
CA GLU A 603 38.01 -17.09 31.43
C GLU A 603 37.88 -16.22 32.69
N ILE A 604 36.71 -15.65 32.90
CA ILE A 604 36.37 -14.84 34.07
C ILE A 604 35.12 -15.40 34.75
N SER A 605 35.14 -15.47 36.09
CA SER A 605 34.00 -15.93 36.89
C SER A 605 33.69 -14.93 38.00
N ALA A 606 32.41 -14.83 38.38
CA ALA A 606 31.96 -14.00 39.48
C ALA A 606 30.99 -14.79 40.38
N SER A 607 31.13 -14.66 41.69
CA SER A 607 30.30 -15.38 42.66
C SER A 607 30.07 -14.58 43.95
N LEU A 608 28.92 -14.80 44.57
CA LEU A 608 28.52 -14.25 45.87
C LEU A 608 27.51 -15.20 46.52
N ASP A 609 27.68 -15.50 47.81
CA ASP A 609 26.74 -16.34 48.56
C ASP A 609 25.31 -15.78 48.47
N GLY A 610 24.35 -16.62 48.06
CA GLY A 610 22.95 -16.24 47.82
C GLY A 610 22.63 -15.74 46.40
N TYR A 611 23.61 -15.72 45.49
CA TYR A 611 23.43 -15.33 44.09
C TYR A 611 23.88 -16.45 43.14
N ALA A 612 23.27 -16.51 41.96
CA ALA A 612 23.66 -17.41 40.88
C ALA A 612 24.99 -16.96 40.27
N ALA A 613 26.05 -17.77 40.43
CA ALA A 613 27.36 -17.50 39.88
C ALA A 613 27.36 -17.47 38.34
N VAL A 614 28.25 -16.67 37.75
CA VAL A 614 28.45 -16.54 36.29
C VAL A 614 29.89 -16.89 35.93
N THR A 615 30.09 -17.43 34.72
CA THR A 615 31.41 -17.64 34.12
C THR A 615 31.34 -17.32 32.64
N ILE A 616 32.23 -16.47 32.17
CA ILE A 616 32.31 -15.95 30.80
C ILE A 616 33.67 -16.37 30.23
N GLY A 617 33.66 -16.99 29.05
CA GLY A 617 34.86 -17.51 28.40
C GLY A 617 35.41 -16.61 27.30
N ASP A 618 36.54 -17.03 26.72
CA ASP A 618 37.11 -16.49 25.47
C ASP A 618 37.45 -14.98 25.47
N ILE A 619 37.78 -14.42 26.64
CA ILE A 619 38.14 -12.99 26.80
C ILE A 619 39.58 -12.74 26.34
N GLU A 620 39.78 -12.07 25.21
CA GLU A 620 41.11 -11.69 24.71
C GLU A 620 41.65 -10.42 25.40
N VAL A 621 42.92 -10.43 25.80
CA VAL A 621 43.60 -9.32 26.51
C VAL A 621 44.87 -8.91 25.80
N ILE A 622 44.94 -7.62 25.44
CA ILE A 622 46.04 -6.99 24.70
C ILE A 622 46.97 -6.27 25.69
N ALA A 623 48.29 -6.30 25.43
CA ALA A 623 49.30 -5.72 26.33
C ALA A 623 49.14 -4.19 26.45
N ASN A 624 49.17 -3.68 27.68
CA ASN A 624 48.85 -2.28 28.06
C ASN A 624 47.44 -1.79 27.68
N ASP A 625 46.52 -2.67 27.27
CA ASP A 625 45.12 -2.34 26.99
C ASP A 625 44.20 -2.85 28.13
N THR A 626 42.92 -2.49 28.07
CA THR A 626 41.89 -2.91 29.03
C THR A 626 40.68 -3.51 28.33
N THR A 627 40.50 -4.83 28.42
CA THR A 627 39.30 -5.52 27.92
C THR A 627 38.14 -5.33 28.90
N ILE A 628 36.99 -4.86 28.42
CA ILE A 628 35.81 -4.58 29.25
C ILE A 628 34.83 -5.76 29.26
N VAL A 629 34.46 -6.25 30.45
CA VAL A 629 33.52 -7.35 30.67
C VAL A 629 32.58 -7.02 31.84
N ASP A 630 31.33 -6.67 31.55
CA ASP A 630 30.29 -6.46 32.57
C ASP A 630 29.62 -7.78 32.96
N ILE A 631 29.18 -7.90 34.22
CA ILE A 631 28.66 -9.17 34.79
C ILE A 631 27.42 -8.88 35.65
N THR A 632 26.30 -9.59 35.40
CA THR A 632 25.11 -9.53 36.25
C THR A 632 24.95 -10.82 37.06
N LEU A 633 24.69 -10.71 38.36
CA LEU A 633 24.37 -11.84 39.25
C LEU A 633 22.93 -11.71 39.76
N LEU A 634 22.12 -12.75 39.56
CA LEU A 634 20.73 -12.79 40.03
C LEU A 634 20.60 -13.46 41.40
N ASN A 635 19.73 -12.94 42.26
CA ASN A 635 19.39 -13.54 43.56
C ASN A 635 18.49 -14.79 43.39
N TRP A 636 19.02 -15.83 42.74
CA TRP A 636 18.37 -17.12 42.51
C TRP A 636 18.95 -18.19 43.47
N ASP A 637 18.89 -17.92 44.77
CA ASP A 637 19.42 -18.81 45.82
C ASP A 637 18.61 -20.11 45.94
N ILE A 638 19.27 -21.26 45.76
CA ILE A 638 18.63 -22.58 45.76
C ILE A 638 18.17 -22.93 47.18
N ILE A 639 16.90 -23.29 47.34
CA ILE A 639 16.34 -23.52 48.68
C ILE A 639 17.09 -24.63 49.46
N PRO A 640 17.61 -24.35 50.67
CA PRO A 640 18.41 -25.31 51.42
C PRO A 640 17.57 -26.34 52.19
N GLY A 641 18.17 -27.50 52.50
CA GLY A 641 17.56 -28.49 53.38
C GLY A 641 16.47 -29.36 52.73
N THR A 642 16.54 -29.52 51.41
CA THR A 642 15.71 -30.44 50.60
C THR A 642 16.15 -31.90 50.73
N GLN A 643 15.26 -32.84 50.38
CA GLN A 643 15.47 -34.29 50.55
C GLN A 643 15.49 -35.09 49.24
N TYR A 644 14.98 -34.52 48.15
CA TYR A 644 14.80 -35.17 46.86
C TYR A 644 15.46 -34.37 45.74
N THR A 645 15.87 -35.05 44.67
CA THR A 645 16.58 -34.42 43.54
C THR A 645 16.11 -34.94 42.19
N MET A 646 15.96 -34.05 41.21
CA MET A 646 15.64 -34.33 39.80
C MET A 646 16.71 -33.71 38.90
N ILE A 647 17.05 -34.35 37.79
CA ILE A 647 18.04 -33.85 36.82
C ILE A 647 17.32 -33.48 35.52
N GLY A 648 17.59 -32.27 35.02
CA GLY A 648 17.20 -31.83 33.69
C GLY A 648 18.42 -31.63 32.81
N TYR A 649 18.32 -32.10 31.57
CA TYR A 649 19.13 -31.61 30.46
C TYR A 649 18.21 -30.75 29.59
N LEU A 650 18.59 -29.50 29.35
CA LEU A 650 17.69 -28.50 28.78
C LEU A 650 18.26 -27.81 27.55
N THR A 651 17.37 -27.55 26.58
CA THR A 651 17.50 -26.41 25.68
C THR A 651 16.60 -25.28 26.15
N CYS A 652 17.01 -24.04 25.90
CA CYS A 652 16.18 -22.87 26.10
C CYS A 652 16.13 -22.08 24.81
N SER A 653 14.94 -21.64 24.40
CA SER A 653 14.78 -20.67 23.32
C SER A 653 13.99 -19.44 23.77
N LEU A 654 14.32 -18.28 23.20
CA LEU A 654 13.59 -17.02 23.35
C LEU A 654 13.16 -16.59 21.94
N ASP A 655 11.86 -16.42 21.72
CA ASP A 655 11.26 -16.18 20.37
C ASP A 655 11.61 -17.25 19.31
N GLY A 656 12.12 -18.42 19.73
CA GLY A 656 12.61 -19.49 18.85
C GLY A 656 14.12 -19.49 18.61
N ASP A 657 14.85 -18.46 19.03
CA ASP A 657 16.32 -18.40 18.99
C ASP A 657 16.93 -19.10 20.20
N TYR A 658 18.01 -19.86 19.98
CA TYR A 658 18.60 -20.74 20.99
C TYR A 658 19.54 -19.99 21.97
N ILE A 659 19.20 -20.01 23.27
CA ILE A 659 19.93 -19.29 24.31
C ILE A 659 21.11 -20.11 24.85
N THR A 660 22.32 -19.57 24.67
CA THR A 660 23.61 -20.15 25.08
C THR A 660 24.26 -19.38 26.25
N LYS A 661 25.46 -19.79 26.69
CA LYS A 661 26.25 -19.13 27.75
C LYS A 661 26.80 -17.72 27.41
N THR A 662 26.48 -17.16 26.24
CA THR A 662 27.02 -15.88 25.78
C THR A 662 26.67 -14.75 26.76
N GLY A 663 27.63 -13.85 27.02
CA GLY A 663 27.45 -12.77 28.00
C GLY A 663 27.30 -13.31 29.42
N SER A 664 26.23 -12.90 30.11
CA SER A 664 25.90 -13.31 31.49
C SER A 664 24.58 -14.07 31.59
N ASN A 665 24.15 -14.74 30.50
CA ASN A 665 22.85 -15.42 30.43
C ASN A 665 22.72 -16.50 31.53
N GLN A 666 21.55 -16.58 32.16
CA GLN A 666 21.28 -17.53 33.24
C GLN A 666 19.92 -18.24 33.03
N LEU A 667 19.83 -19.52 33.37
CA LEU A 667 18.59 -20.30 33.35
C LEU A 667 18.37 -20.97 34.72
N ALA A 668 17.14 -20.96 35.23
CA ALA A 668 16.82 -21.59 36.52
C ALA A 668 15.39 -22.14 36.56
N ALA A 669 15.16 -23.09 37.48
CA ALA A 669 13.85 -23.64 37.80
C ALA A 669 13.34 -23.13 39.15
N PHE A 670 12.03 -22.93 39.26
CA PHE A 670 11.36 -22.36 40.41
C PHE A 670 10.12 -23.18 40.78
N GLY A 671 9.79 -23.25 42.06
CA GLY A 671 8.51 -23.77 42.51
C GLY A 671 7.43 -22.68 42.52
N SER A 672 6.23 -23.04 42.97
CA SER A 672 5.06 -22.15 43.07
C SER A 672 5.25 -20.81 43.83
N GLY A 673 6.34 -20.62 44.59
CA GLY A 673 6.69 -19.33 45.20
C GLY A 673 7.54 -18.40 44.33
N GLY A 674 7.73 -18.72 43.03
CA GLY A 674 8.46 -17.91 42.06
C GLY A 674 9.93 -17.73 42.44
N ILE A 675 10.49 -16.53 42.23
CA ILE A 675 11.91 -16.24 42.48
C ILE A 675 12.36 -16.58 43.92
N SER A 676 11.48 -16.45 44.90
CA SER A 676 11.78 -16.79 46.30
C SER A 676 11.79 -18.30 46.60
N ASP A 677 11.55 -19.11 45.59
CA ASP A 677 11.33 -20.56 45.65
C ASP A 677 12.20 -21.28 44.59
N CYS A 678 13.40 -20.76 44.33
CA CYS A 678 14.37 -21.33 43.39
C CYS A 678 14.71 -22.79 43.75
N ARG A 679 14.50 -23.68 42.78
CA ARG A 679 14.66 -25.14 42.87
C ARG A 679 15.99 -25.61 42.29
N GLY A 680 16.64 -24.80 41.47
CA GLY A 680 17.96 -25.07 40.90
C GLY A 680 18.34 -24.00 39.89
N VAL A 681 19.64 -23.74 39.77
CA VAL A 681 20.23 -22.89 38.73
C VAL A 681 21.02 -23.76 37.77
N ALA A 682 20.87 -23.54 36.47
CA ALA A 682 21.50 -24.35 35.44
C ALA A 682 22.96 -23.93 35.19
N SER A 683 23.77 -24.89 34.78
CA SER A 683 25.15 -24.68 34.33
C SER A 683 25.30 -25.08 32.86
N TRP A 684 25.97 -24.26 32.07
CA TRP A 684 26.28 -24.60 30.69
C TRP A 684 27.27 -25.77 30.61
N GLN A 685 27.06 -26.68 29.66
CA GLN A 685 27.98 -27.76 29.31
C GLN A 685 28.29 -27.68 27.83
N GLU A 686 29.57 -27.76 27.46
CA GLU A 686 30.01 -27.72 26.06
C GLU A 686 29.98 -29.10 25.39
N GLY A 687 29.64 -29.11 24.10
CA GLY A 687 29.64 -30.30 23.25
C GLY A 687 28.31 -31.08 23.24
N ASP A 688 28.34 -32.22 22.54
CA ASP A 688 27.14 -32.99 22.15
C ASP A 688 26.25 -33.36 23.34
N HIS A 689 24.95 -33.14 23.18
CA HIS A 689 23.93 -33.46 24.18
C HIS A 689 23.87 -34.98 24.47
N PRO A 690 24.14 -35.45 25.70
CA PRO A 690 24.46 -36.87 25.99
C PRO A 690 23.29 -37.86 25.84
N LEU A 691 22.09 -37.37 25.55
CA LEU A 691 20.86 -38.16 25.37
C LEU A 691 20.15 -37.91 24.03
N TRP A 692 20.70 -37.08 23.14
CA TRP A 692 20.00 -36.63 21.92
C TRP A 692 20.74 -37.10 20.65
N GLU A 693 20.51 -38.34 20.24
CA GLU A 693 21.08 -38.85 18.98
C GLU A 693 20.34 -38.26 17.76
N GLY A 694 20.89 -37.20 17.17
CA GLY A 694 20.72 -36.90 15.74
C GLY A 694 19.78 -35.75 15.33
N TYR A 695 19.49 -34.79 16.20
CA TYR A 695 18.78 -33.55 15.83
C TYR A 695 19.61 -32.33 16.27
N TYR A 696 20.16 -31.62 15.29
CA TYR A 696 21.04 -30.43 15.38
C TYR A 696 22.39 -30.60 16.11
N PRO A 697 23.51 -30.09 15.53
CA PRO A 697 24.71 -29.78 16.28
C PRO A 697 24.48 -28.46 17.03
N LEU A 698 24.25 -28.53 18.34
CA LEU A 698 24.27 -27.38 19.24
C LEU A 698 25.64 -27.30 19.90
N ASP A 699 26.18 -26.09 20.09
CA ASP A 699 27.51 -25.88 20.69
C ASP A 699 27.59 -26.24 22.19
N GLY A 700 26.46 -26.60 22.81
CA GLY A 700 26.36 -27.08 24.17
C GLY A 700 24.91 -27.29 24.60
N TYR A 701 24.68 -27.39 25.91
CA TYR A 701 23.35 -27.50 26.53
C TYR A 701 23.37 -27.03 28.00
N TRP A 702 22.19 -26.77 28.56
CA TRP A 702 22.03 -26.43 29.97
C TRP A 702 21.85 -27.69 30.82
N TYR A 703 22.69 -27.89 31.84
CA TYR A 703 22.56 -28.95 32.82
C TYR A 703 22.03 -28.39 34.15
N LEU A 704 20.98 -29.01 34.69
CA LEU A 704 20.29 -28.49 35.86
C LEU A 704 20.01 -29.61 36.88
N THR A 705 20.34 -29.35 38.14
CA THR A 705 19.89 -30.18 39.27
C THR A 705 18.81 -29.43 40.05
N MET A 706 17.60 -29.99 40.07
CA MET A 706 16.42 -29.45 40.75
C MET A 706 16.23 -30.18 42.08
N VAL A 707 15.87 -29.46 43.14
CA VAL A 707 15.72 -30.03 44.49
C VAL A 707 14.32 -29.81 45.06
N SER A 708 13.77 -30.76 45.82
CA SER A 708 12.50 -30.58 46.53
C SER A 708 12.46 -31.29 47.88
N ASN A 709 11.48 -30.91 48.71
CA ASN A 709 11.06 -31.61 49.92
C ASN A 709 9.75 -32.41 49.72
N ASN A 710 9.17 -32.37 48.52
CA ASN A 710 7.91 -33.02 48.18
C ASN A 710 8.12 -33.99 47.01
N ASN A 711 7.65 -35.23 47.16
CA ASN A 711 7.70 -36.26 46.12
C ASN A 711 6.31 -36.92 45.95
N SER A 712 5.27 -36.08 45.92
CA SER A 712 3.85 -36.51 45.84
C SER A 712 3.31 -36.55 44.41
N GLY A 713 4.10 -36.16 43.40
CA GLY A 713 3.63 -36.00 42.02
C GLY A 713 2.68 -34.82 41.82
N THR A 714 2.74 -33.81 42.70
CA THR A 714 1.93 -32.58 42.63
C THR A 714 2.76 -31.31 42.90
N ASP A 715 4.08 -31.42 42.93
CA ASP A 715 5.00 -30.29 43.07
C ASP A 715 5.42 -29.91 41.65
N THR A 716 5.06 -28.72 41.20
CA THR A 716 5.26 -28.27 39.81
C THR A 716 6.38 -27.23 39.75
N LEU A 717 7.23 -27.35 38.74
CA LEU A 717 8.34 -26.46 38.46
C LEU A 717 8.04 -25.65 37.20
N SER A 718 8.32 -24.34 37.26
CA SER A 718 8.42 -23.47 36.08
C SER A 718 9.87 -23.04 35.88
N PHE A 719 10.19 -22.49 34.71
CA PHE A 719 11.55 -22.07 34.35
C PHE A 719 11.57 -20.58 34.02
N LYS A 720 12.71 -19.93 34.29
CA LYS A 720 12.97 -18.55 33.86
C LYS A 720 14.36 -18.45 33.25
N VAL A 721 14.47 -17.67 32.18
CA VAL A 721 15.72 -17.32 31.52
C VAL A 721 16.02 -15.84 31.69
N PHE A 722 17.27 -15.51 31.94
CA PHE A 722 17.78 -14.14 31.89
C PHE A 722 18.62 -13.98 30.65
N ASP A 723 18.23 -13.01 29.82
CA ASP A 723 19.00 -12.57 28.67
C ASP A 723 19.79 -11.29 29.01
N THR A 724 21.06 -11.28 28.59
CA THR A 724 22.00 -10.19 28.81
C THR A 724 21.83 -9.08 27.77
N GLU A 725 21.35 -9.38 26.56
CA GLU A 725 21.16 -8.38 25.51
C GLU A 725 20.01 -7.42 25.87
N THR A 726 18.88 -7.95 26.32
CA THR A 726 17.75 -7.16 26.84
C THR A 726 17.84 -6.86 28.34
N ASN A 727 18.79 -7.46 29.06
CA ASN A 727 18.98 -7.35 30.51
C ASN A 727 17.68 -7.66 31.30
N THR A 728 16.91 -8.63 30.84
CA THR A 728 15.55 -8.94 31.31
C THR A 728 15.39 -10.42 31.67
N VAL A 729 14.53 -10.71 32.67
CA VAL A 729 14.16 -12.07 33.06
C VAL A 729 12.80 -12.42 32.45
N TYR A 730 12.76 -13.49 31.66
CA TYR A 730 11.57 -14.00 31.00
C TYR A 730 11.07 -15.27 31.68
N ASP A 731 9.76 -15.47 31.68
CA ASP A 731 9.12 -16.75 32.04
C ASP A 731 9.10 -17.69 30.83
N CYS A 732 9.41 -18.97 31.07
CA CYS A 732 9.19 -20.02 30.08
C CYS A 732 7.79 -20.64 30.26
N TYR A 733 7.19 -21.14 29.17
CA TYR A 733 5.83 -21.69 29.18
C TYR A 733 5.71 -23.06 29.85
N GLU A 734 6.78 -23.85 29.81
CA GLU A 734 6.73 -25.26 30.16
C GLU A 734 6.78 -25.47 31.67
N GLU A 735 5.72 -26.09 32.20
CA GLU A 735 5.69 -26.58 33.57
C GLU A 735 5.98 -28.09 33.65
N VAL A 736 6.80 -28.49 34.62
CA VAL A 736 7.24 -29.88 34.81
C VAL A 736 6.95 -30.34 36.23
N VAL A 737 6.32 -31.50 36.38
CA VAL A 737 6.11 -32.10 37.71
C VAL A 737 7.44 -32.68 38.23
N PHE A 738 7.81 -32.32 39.46
CA PHE A 738 9.01 -32.82 40.12
C PHE A 738 8.88 -34.32 40.41
N GLU A 739 9.84 -35.12 39.92
CA GLU A 739 9.95 -36.56 40.20
C GLU A 739 11.35 -36.91 40.72
N ASP A 740 11.42 -37.44 41.96
CA ASP A 740 12.69 -37.79 42.61
C ASP A 740 13.50 -38.86 41.84
N CYS A 741 14.80 -38.65 41.77
CA CYS A 741 15.79 -39.50 41.10
C CYS A 741 15.53 -39.76 39.60
N THR A 742 14.84 -38.84 38.92
CA THR A 742 14.63 -38.91 37.46
C THR A 742 15.62 -38.04 36.68
N ILE A 743 15.77 -38.37 35.39
CA ILE A 743 16.50 -37.60 34.38
C ILE A 743 15.51 -37.30 33.26
N ASN A 744 15.32 -36.03 32.92
CA ASN A 744 14.42 -35.59 31.86
C ASN A 744 15.15 -34.76 30.79
N LEU A 745 14.65 -34.88 29.56
CA LEU A 745 14.90 -33.96 28.43
C LEU A 745 13.82 -32.89 28.49
N LEU A 746 14.20 -31.62 28.56
CA LEU A 746 13.28 -30.49 28.67
C LEU A 746 13.65 -29.40 27.68
N ASP A 747 12.77 -29.11 26.74
CA ASP A 747 12.91 -27.96 25.86
C ASP A 747 12.01 -26.86 26.43
N VAL A 748 12.61 -25.75 26.84
CA VAL A 748 11.89 -24.63 27.47
C VAL A 748 11.91 -23.39 26.60
N THR A 749 10.77 -22.74 26.47
CA THR A 749 10.50 -21.68 25.51
C THR A 749 9.99 -20.45 26.24
N ALA A 750 10.65 -19.32 26.05
CA ALA A 750 10.17 -18.01 26.42
C ALA A 750 9.81 -17.22 25.14
N GLN A 751 8.95 -16.21 25.26
CA GLN A 751 8.81 -15.17 24.22
C GLN A 751 8.74 -13.78 24.87
N HIS A 752 8.93 -12.76 24.05
CA HIS A 752 8.53 -11.41 24.39
C HIS A 752 6.99 -11.27 24.49
N GLU A 753 6.53 -10.32 25.31
CA GLU A 753 5.16 -9.82 25.20
C GLU A 753 5.02 -9.03 23.89
N VAL A 754 3.89 -9.20 23.21
CA VAL A 754 3.56 -8.47 21.99
C VAL A 754 2.27 -7.66 22.18
N ASP A 755 2.16 -6.58 21.43
CA ASP A 755 0.98 -5.71 21.43
C ASP A 755 -0.03 -6.16 20.36
N GLN A 756 -1.29 -6.33 20.78
CA GLN A 756 -2.43 -6.48 19.90
C GLN A 756 -3.17 -5.14 19.78
N ASP A 757 -3.10 -4.51 18.60
CA ASP A 757 -3.78 -3.25 18.31
C ASP A 757 -5.08 -3.45 17.51
N PHE A 758 -6.16 -2.80 17.93
CA PHE A 758 -7.39 -2.67 17.13
C PHE A 758 -8.15 -1.38 17.44
N SER A 759 -9.07 -0.99 16.54
CA SER A 759 -9.87 0.23 16.69
C SER A 759 -11.25 -0.06 17.28
N LEU A 760 -11.69 0.79 18.23
CA LEU A 760 -13.02 0.74 18.84
C LEU A 760 -13.87 1.92 18.38
N THR A 761 -15.09 1.63 17.95
CA THR A 761 -16.11 2.61 17.57
C THR A 761 -17.10 2.85 18.71
N PRO A 762 -17.86 3.97 18.74
CA PRO A 762 -18.94 4.13 19.71
C PRO A 762 -20.00 3.03 19.54
N GLN A 763 -20.71 2.69 20.62
CA GLN A 763 -21.62 1.54 20.71
C GLN A 763 -20.89 0.19 20.74
N TRP A 764 -21.51 -0.89 20.25
CA TRP A 764 -21.01 -2.26 20.41
C TRP A 764 -19.96 -2.64 19.37
N ASN A 765 -18.86 -3.21 19.84
CA ASN A 765 -17.75 -3.74 19.03
C ASN A 765 -17.57 -5.23 19.36
N TRP A 766 -17.44 -6.08 18.33
CA TRP A 766 -17.06 -7.50 18.47
C TRP A 766 -15.56 -7.63 18.58
N ILE A 767 -15.05 -7.98 19.76
CA ILE A 767 -13.61 -8.03 20.05
C ILE A 767 -13.18 -9.41 20.56
N SER A 768 -11.97 -9.83 20.19
CA SER A 768 -11.30 -10.98 20.81
C SER A 768 -9.80 -10.74 20.96
N LEU A 769 -9.19 -11.44 21.91
CA LEU A 769 -7.75 -11.37 22.14
C LEU A 769 -7.05 -12.55 21.46
N ASN A 770 -5.96 -12.27 20.75
CA ASN A 770 -5.02 -13.28 20.24
C ASN A 770 -3.74 -13.36 21.11
N VAL A 771 -3.61 -12.46 22.08
CA VAL A 771 -2.63 -12.49 23.17
C VAL A 771 -3.28 -12.89 24.50
N HIS A 772 -2.50 -13.45 25.41
CA HIS A 772 -2.85 -13.73 26.78
C HIS A 772 -2.18 -12.70 27.71
N PRO A 773 -2.92 -11.72 28.27
CA PRO A 773 -2.38 -10.73 29.19
C PRO A 773 -1.98 -11.34 30.54
N ALA A 774 -0.87 -10.90 31.13
CA ALA A 774 -0.39 -11.40 32.42
C ALA A 774 -1.38 -11.17 33.60
N ASP A 775 -2.25 -10.17 33.50
CA ASP A 775 -3.45 -10.01 34.33
C ASP A 775 -4.66 -9.85 33.42
N THR A 776 -5.50 -10.90 33.36
CA THR A 776 -6.68 -10.97 32.49
C THR A 776 -7.90 -10.23 33.04
N THR A 777 -7.84 -9.61 34.23
CA THR A 777 -8.99 -8.94 34.84
C THR A 777 -9.46 -7.74 34.01
N LEU A 778 -10.78 -7.48 34.02
CA LEU A 778 -11.36 -6.36 33.26
C LEU A 778 -10.75 -5.01 33.63
N SER A 779 -10.36 -4.82 34.90
CA SER A 779 -9.73 -3.60 35.39
C SER A 779 -8.32 -3.37 34.84
N ASN A 780 -7.58 -4.46 34.52
CA ASN A 780 -6.27 -4.36 33.88
C ASN A 780 -6.44 -4.15 32.37
N VAL A 781 -7.10 -5.10 31.69
CA VAL A 781 -7.21 -5.11 30.21
C VAL A 781 -7.99 -3.90 29.68
N LEU A 782 -9.13 -3.53 30.29
CA LEU A 782 -9.93 -2.38 29.87
C LEU A 782 -9.57 -1.09 30.64
N GLY A 783 -8.56 -1.14 31.51
CA GLY A 783 -8.11 0.00 32.32
C GLY A 783 -7.83 1.29 31.51
N PRO A 784 -7.17 1.22 30.33
CA PRO A 784 -6.92 2.39 29.49
C PRO A 784 -8.18 3.09 28.95
N LEU A 785 -9.34 2.41 28.91
CA LEU A 785 -10.59 2.96 28.38
C LEU A 785 -11.36 3.79 29.42
N GLY A 786 -11.20 3.52 30.72
CA GLY A 786 -11.91 4.26 31.77
C GLY A 786 -13.42 4.36 31.55
N ASP A 787 -13.97 5.58 31.65
CA ASP A 787 -15.38 5.90 31.40
C ASP A 787 -15.76 6.02 29.90
N ASP A 788 -14.81 5.85 28.98
CA ASP A 788 -15.12 5.70 27.55
C ASP A 788 -15.75 4.33 27.24
N ALA A 789 -15.63 3.34 28.14
CA ALA A 789 -16.30 2.04 28.04
C ALA A 789 -17.48 1.93 29.03
N PHE A 790 -18.62 1.44 28.56
CA PHE A 790 -19.85 1.31 29.36
C PHE A 790 -20.13 -0.12 29.84
N GLN A 791 -20.07 -1.10 28.94
CA GLN A 791 -20.51 -2.47 29.24
C GLN A 791 -19.77 -3.50 28.38
N ILE A 792 -19.35 -4.61 28.97
CA ILE A 792 -18.80 -5.77 28.26
C ILE A 792 -19.61 -7.03 28.56
N LYS A 793 -19.73 -7.93 27.59
CA LYS A 793 -20.37 -9.24 27.74
C LYS A 793 -19.73 -10.28 26.83
N ASN A 794 -19.83 -11.55 27.25
CA ASN A 794 -19.63 -12.71 26.39
C ASN A 794 -20.97 -13.45 26.24
N GLN A 795 -20.95 -14.71 25.79
CA GLN A 795 -22.17 -15.51 25.58
C GLN A 795 -22.96 -15.84 26.86
N THR A 796 -22.34 -15.78 28.05
CA THR A 796 -22.96 -16.26 29.32
C THR A 796 -22.86 -15.28 30.50
N GLN A 797 -21.96 -14.28 30.43
CA GLN A 797 -21.63 -13.34 31.50
C GLN A 797 -21.58 -11.90 30.97
N SER A 798 -21.72 -10.93 31.87
CA SER A 798 -21.55 -9.51 31.56
C SER A 798 -21.06 -8.69 32.75
N ALA A 799 -20.47 -7.53 32.46
CA ALA A 799 -20.09 -6.50 33.43
C ALA A 799 -20.36 -5.10 32.88
N THR A 800 -20.72 -4.18 33.77
CA THR A 800 -20.97 -2.76 33.45
C THR A 800 -20.00 -1.92 34.26
N TYR A 801 -19.42 -0.88 33.66
CA TYR A 801 -18.54 0.05 34.35
C TYR A 801 -19.36 0.96 35.26
N ASP A 802 -18.87 1.24 36.46
CA ASP A 802 -19.47 2.21 37.40
C ASP A 802 -18.52 3.38 37.63
N ASP A 803 -18.73 4.47 36.87
CA ASP A 803 -17.95 5.71 36.89
C ASP A 803 -17.78 6.30 38.30
N MET A 804 -18.69 6.01 39.23
CA MET A 804 -18.62 6.50 40.62
C MET A 804 -17.63 5.73 41.49
N SER A 805 -17.34 4.47 41.16
CA SER A 805 -16.36 3.65 41.87
C SER A 805 -15.08 3.39 41.06
N GLY A 806 -15.11 3.61 39.74
CA GLY A 806 -14.04 3.28 38.82
C GLY A 806 -13.84 1.77 38.65
N THR A 807 -14.91 0.96 38.82
CA THR A 807 -14.82 -0.51 38.80
C THR A 807 -15.86 -1.16 37.91
N TRP A 808 -15.52 -2.34 37.39
CA TRP A 808 -16.44 -3.22 36.66
C TRP A 808 -17.32 -4.00 37.63
N ILE A 809 -18.64 -3.94 37.43
CA ILE A 809 -19.63 -4.63 38.26
C ILE A 809 -20.41 -5.62 37.38
N GLY A 810 -20.32 -6.92 37.70
CA GLY A 810 -20.99 -7.96 36.91
C GLY A 810 -20.72 -9.40 37.34
N THR A 811 -21.05 -10.32 36.44
CA THR A 811 -20.68 -11.75 36.52
C THR A 811 -19.48 -12.10 35.64
N LEU A 812 -18.99 -11.15 34.82
CA LEU A 812 -17.74 -11.23 34.10
C LEU A 812 -16.66 -10.47 34.89
N ASP A 813 -15.53 -11.12 35.16
CA ASP A 813 -14.42 -10.61 35.98
C ASP A 813 -13.10 -10.47 35.19
N GLY A 814 -12.95 -11.19 34.09
CA GLY A 814 -11.80 -11.07 33.18
C GLY A 814 -12.02 -11.63 31.77
N PHE A 815 -10.95 -11.59 30.98
CA PHE A 815 -10.83 -12.22 29.68
C PHE A 815 -10.46 -13.71 29.82
N SER A 816 -10.73 -14.48 28.77
CA SER A 816 -10.47 -15.91 28.70
C SER A 816 -10.22 -16.29 27.25
N ASP A 817 -9.24 -17.16 27.04
CA ASP A 817 -8.76 -17.50 25.71
C ASP A 817 -9.87 -18.14 24.86
N GLY A 818 -9.99 -17.70 23.61
CA GLY A 818 -10.91 -18.28 22.63
C GLY A 818 -12.36 -17.83 22.79
N VAL A 819 -12.66 -17.00 23.78
CA VAL A 819 -13.99 -16.42 24.00
C VAL A 819 -14.16 -15.16 23.15
N GLY A 820 -15.32 -15.07 22.48
CA GLY A 820 -15.75 -13.84 21.82
C GLY A 820 -16.43 -12.87 22.78
N TYR A 821 -16.09 -11.57 22.67
CA TYR A 821 -16.65 -10.51 23.52
C TYR A 821 -17.37 -9.44 22.71
N LEU A 822 -18.35 -8.80 23.34
CA LEU A 822 -18.99 -7.58 22.86
C LEU A 822 -18.75 -6.44 23.86
N LEU A 823 -18.07 -5.38 23.42
CA LEU A 823 -17.72 -4.21 24.22
C LEU A 823 -18.49 -2.98 23.74
N ASN A 824 -19.27 -2.37 24.63
CA ASN A 824 -20.02 -1.13 24.39
C ASN A 824 -19.18 0.08 24.82
N MET A 825 -18.94 0.97 23.87
CA MET A 825 -18.20 2.22 24.07
C MET A 825 -19.11 3.44 24.04
N ASN A 826 -18.83 4.40 24.91
CA ASN A 826 -19.43 5.73 24.90
C ASN A 826 -18.86 6.61 23.78
N VAL A 827 -17.57 6.44 23.44
CA VAL A 827 -16.85 7.19 22.39
C VAL A 827 -15.91 6.28 21.60
N ALA A 828 -15.35 6.76 20.48
CA ALA A 828 -14.36 6.01 19.71
C ALA A 828 -12.99 6.03 20.42
N PHE A 829 -12.24 4.93 20.32
CA PHE A 829 -10.90 4.79 20.91
C PHE A 829 -9.99 4.04 19.92
N SER A 830 -8.85 4.62 19.53
CA SER A 830 -7.95 4.02 18.54
C SER A 830 -6.51 4.58 18.64
N PRO A 831 -5.47 3.71 18.62
CA PRO A 831 -5.57 2.26 18.82
C PRO A 831 -6.01 1.96 20.27
N PHE A 832 -6.72 0.86 20.45
CA PHE A 832 -6.79 0.16 21.73
C PHE A 832 -5.80 -0.98 21.68
N THR A 833 -4.82 -0.94 22.58
CA THR A 833 -3.66 -1.84 22.63
C THR A 833 -3.81 -2.77 23.83
N VAL A 834 -3.59 -4.08 23.61
CA VAL A 834 -3.51 -5.08 24.68
C VAL A 834 -2.20 -5.83 24.54
N SER A 835 -1.33 -5.74 25.54
CA SER A 835 -0.04 -6.46 25.60
C SER A 835 -0.22 -7.84 26.22
N GLY A 836 0.49 -8.84 25.71
CA GLY A 836 0.54 -10.19 26.29
C GLY A 836 1.31 -11.20 25.44
N TYR A 837 1.30 -12.47 25.83
CA TYR A 837 1.98 -13.55 25.10
C TYR A 837 1.07 -14.11 24.00
N LEU A 838 1.62 -14.46 22.83
CA LEU A 838 0.81 -15.01 21.74
C LEU A 838 0.19 -16.37 22.11
N ILE A 839 -1.11 -16.51 21.85
CA ILE A 839 -1.82 -17.77 22.11
C ILE A 839 -1.51 -18.76 20.99
N ASN A 840 -0.78 -19.84 21.29
CA ASN A 840 -0.42 -20.86 20.31
C ASN A 840 -1.68 -21.60 19.79
N PRO A 841 -2.06 -21.47 18.49
CA PRO A 841 -3.33 -21.98 17.99
C PRO A 841 -3.41 -23.52 17.86
N GLU A 842 -2.27 -24.21 17.81
CA GLU A 842 -2.21 -25.69 17.74
C GLU A 842 -2.38 -26.37 19.10
N THR A 843 -2.23 -25.63 20.20
CA THR A 843 -2.37 -26.14 21.58
C THR A 843 -3.62 -25.63 22.29
N HIS A 844 -4.20 -24.51 21.84
CA HIS A 844 -5.39 -23.90 22.40
C HIS A 844 -6.61 -24.19 21.53
N PHE A 845 -7.56 -24.98 22.04
CA PHE A 845 -8.73 -25.44 21.31
C PHE A 845 -10.02 -24.79 21.81
N ILE A 846 -10.93 -24.44 20.91
CA ILE A 846 -12.22 -23.82 21.27
C ILE A 846 -13.35 -24.86 21.13
N PRO A 847 -13.95 -25.34 22.24
CA PRO A 847 -15.07 -26.27 22.18
C PRO A 847 -16.35 -25.56 21.71
N LEU A 848 -17.06 -26.13 20.74
CA LEU A 848 -18.28 -25.57 20.17
C LEU A 848 -19.50 -26.43 20.52
N GLU A 849 -20.50 -25.80 21.14
CA GLU A 849 -21.71 -26.47 21.61
C GLU A 849 -22.77 -26.61 20.51
N TYR A 850 -23.62 -27.64 20.66
CA TYR A 850 -24.78 -27.89 19.80
C TYR A 850 -25.93 -28.49 20.61
N ASP A 851 -27.04 -27.77 20.69
CA ASP A 851 -28.33 -28.28 21.15
C ASP A 851 -29.25 -28.60 19.96
N SER A 852 -29.59 -29.87 19.82
CA SER A 852 -30.58 -30.37 18.85
C SER A 852 -32.00 -29.81 19.03
N SER A 853 -32.29 -29.13 20.13
CA SER A 853 -33.57 -28.49 20.42
C SER A 853 -33.62 -27.01 20.01
N ALA A 854 -32.46 -26.37 19.82
CA ALA A 854 -32.34 -25.01 19.30
C ALA A 854 -32.48 -24.97 17.77
N ALA A 855 -33.07 -23.90 17.25
CA ALA A 855 -33.18 -23.70 15.80
C ALA A 855 -31.84 -23.31 15.14
N TYR A 856 -30.97 -22.64 15.90
CA TYR A 856 -29.62 -22.22 15.54
C TYR A 856 -28.72 -22.35 16.78
N ASN A 857 -27.47 -22.79 16.57
CA ASN A 857 -26.50 -23.07 17.63
C ASN A 857 -25.30 -22.14 17.46
N TRP A 858 -25.52 -20.86 17.76
CA TRP A 858 -24.50 -19.81 17.67
C TRP A 858 -23.55 -19.85 18.87
N ASN A 859 -22.27 -20.09 18.59
CA ASN A 859 -21.16 -20.03 19.53
C ASN A 859 -20.34 -18.76 19.27
N TRP A 860 -19.93 -18.04 20.31
CA TRP A 860 -19.12 -16.81 20.23
C TRP A 860 -17.64 -17.17 20.40
N ILE A 861 -16.84 -16.94 19.37
CA ILE A 861 -15.44 -17.39 19.31
C ILE A 861 -14.47 -16.20 19.19
N GLY A 862 -13.30 -16.38 19.78
CA GLY A 862 -12.11 -15.56 19.53
C GLY A 862 -11.26 -16.11 18.39
N TYR A 863 -10.29 -15.32 17.94
CA TYR A 863 -9.37 -15.65 16.85
C TYR A 863 -7.92 -15.59 17.35
N TYR A 864 -7.25 -16.74 17.39
CA TYR A 864 -5.87 -16.88 17.91
C TYR A 864 -4.73 -16.56 16.92
N PRO A 865 -4.83 -16.83 15.61
CA PRO A 865 -3.75 -16.50 14.70
C PRO A 865 -3.43 -14.99 14.73
N ASN A 866 -2.15 -14.65 14.62
CA ASN A 866 -1.64 -13.27 14.60
C ASN A 866 -1.58 -12.64 13.20
N ALA A 867 -2.08 -13.34 12.19
CA ALA A 867 -2.24 -12.88 10.82
C ALA A 867 -3.61 -13.30 10.28
N GLU A 868 -4.05 -12.69 9.18
CA GLU A 868 -5.31 -13.00 8.50
C GLU A 868 -5.32 -14.41 7.88
N LEU A 869 -6.46 -15.10 7.95
CA LEU A 869 -6.71 -16.38 7.25
C LEU A 869 -8.05 -16.35 6.52
N THR A 870 -8.17 -17.12 5.44
CA THR A 870 -9.47 -17.32 4.77
C THR A 870 -10.43 -18.11 5.66
N LEU A 871 -11.75 -17.98 5.45
CA LEU A 871 -12.73 -18.86 6.11
C LEU A 871 -12.52 -20.35 5.79
N TYR A 872 -11.86 -20.69 4.68
CA TYR A 872 -11.56 -22.07 4.32
C TYR A 872 -10.46 -22.65 5.23
N ASP A 873 -9.40 -21.89 5.46
CA ASP A 873 -8.25 -22.32 6.26
C ASP A 873 -8.54 -22.21 7.76
N ALA A 874 -9.12 -21.08 8.20
CA ALA A 874 -9.39 -20.80 9.61
C ALA A 874 -10.39 -21.79 10.23
N LEU A 875 -11.38 -22.27 9.46
CA LEU A 875 -12.45 -23.15 9.96
C LEU A 875 -12.33 -24.59 9.45
N GLN A 876 -11.18 -24.95 8.86
CA GLN A 876 -10.97 -26.25 8.23
C GLN A 876 -11.26 -27.44 9.17
N SER A 877 -10.93 -27.31 10.47
CA SER A 877 -11.11 -28.38 11.46
C SER A 877 -12.57 -28.83 11.63
N LEU A 878 -13.53 -27.92 11.38
CA LEU A 878 -14.96 -28.16 11.59
C LEU A 878 -15.64 -28.82 10.39
N GLY A 879 -15.02 -28.78 9.21
CA GLY A 879 -15.53 -29.40 7.99
C GLY A 879 -17.01 -29.12 7.71
N ASN A 880 -17.85 -30.15 7.66
CA ASN A 880 -19.29 -30.04 7.40
C ASN A 880 -20.14 -29.82 8.66
N ASN A 881 -19.54 -29.67 9.85
CA ASN A 881 -20.28 -29.46 11.10
C ASN A 881 -20.64 -27.98 11.32
N VAL A 882 -20.00 -27.04 10.61
CA VAL A 882 -20.40 -25.63 10.57
C VAL A 882 -21.49 -25.38 9.52
N ILE A 883 -22.46 -24.53 9.85
CA ILE A 883 -23.56 -24.09 8.97
C ILE A 883 -23.34 -22.65 8.49
N ALA A 884 -22.88 -21.76 9.38
CA ALA A 884 -22.68 -20.34 9.07
C ALA A 884 -21.68 -19.68 10.03
N ILE A 885 -21.09 -18.57 9.61
CA ILE A 885 -20.27 -17.67 10.44
C ILE A 885 -20.64 -16.21 10.15
N LYS A 886 -20.51 -15.32 11.14
CA LYS A 886 -20.79 -13.89 10.97
C LYS A 886 -20.06 -12.98 11.97
N THR A 887 -19.89 -11.72 11.57
CA THR A 887 -19.55 -10.57 12.43
C THR A 887 -20.83 -9.74 12.69
N GLN A 888 -20.71 -8.48 13.11
CA GLN A 888 -21.84 -7.53 13.17
C GLN A 888 -22.42 -7.13 11.80
N SER A 889 -21.58 -7.05 10.77
CA SER A 889 -21.94 -6.45 9.47
C SER A 889 -21.85 -7.40 8.28
N GLN A 890 -21.12 -8.53 8.43
CA GLN A 890 -20.90 -9.51 7.36
C GLN A 890 -21.23 -10.92 7.85
N SER A 891 -21.57 -11.80 6.91
CA SER A 891 -21.85 -13.21 7.18
C SER A 891 -21.54 -14.13 5.99
N ALA A 892 -21.38 -15.42 6.27
CA ALA A 892 -21.26 -16.46 5.27
C ALA A 892 -21.94 -17.75 5.74
N VAL A 893 -22.51 -18.51 4.79
CA VAL A 893 -23.07 -19.84 5.02
C VAL A 893 -22.21 -20.90 4.33
N TYR A 894 -22.05 -22.05 4.97
CA TYR A 894 -21.27 -23.16 4.43
C TYR A 894 -22.16 -24.17 3.70
N VAL A 895 -21.89 -24.39 2.41
CA VAL A 895 -22.75 -25.19 1.53
C VAL A 895 -21.89 -26.04 0.60
N ASN A 896 -21.98 -27.36 0.74
CA ASN A 896 -21.31 -28.35 -0.14
C ASN A 896 -19.78 -28.15 -0.28
N GLY A 897 -19.10 -27.72 0.79
CA GLY A 897 -17.64 -27.49 0.77
C GLY A 897 -17.23 -26.05 0.42
N LEU A 898 -18.18 -25.13 0.24
CA LEU A 898 -17.93 -23.74 -0.14
C LEU A 898 -18.58 -22.76 0.83
N TRP A 899 -17.89 -21.67 1.13
CA TRP A 899 -18.45 -20.51 1.81
C TRP A 899 -19.20 -19.61 0.81
N ILE A 900 -20.38 -19.14 1.20
CA ILE A 900 -21.24 -18.25 0.41
C ILE A 900 -21.67 -17.08 1.29
N GLY A 901 -21.21 -15.87 0.97
CA GLY A 901 -21.58 -14.66 1.68
C GLY A 901 -20.62 -13.50 1.40
N ASP A 902 -20.70 -12.47 2.24
CA ASP A 902 -19.89 -11.24 2.18
C ASP A 902 -18.78 -11.21 3.26
N LEU A 903 -18.71 -12.22 4.13
CA LEU A 903 -17.56 -12.51 4.98
C LEU A 903 -16.66 -13.56 4.29
N THR A 904 -15.38 -13.24 4.09
CA THR A 904 -14.42 -14.12 3.36
C THR A 904 -13.18 -14.53 4.15
N THR A 905 -12.81 -13.75 5.17
CA THR A 905 -11.59 -13.95 5.98
C THR A 905 -11.85 -13.72 7.47
N MET A 906 -10.91 -14.14 8.31
CA MET A 906 -10.87 -13.89 9.75
C MET A 906 -9.56 -13.19 10.11
N ILE A 907 -9.64 -12.18 10.97
CA ILE A 907 -8.52 -11.29 11.32
C ILE A 907 -8.34 -11.15 12.83
N PRO A 908 -7.10 -10.84 13.32
CA PRO A 908 -6.85 -10.50 14.73
C PRO A 908 -7.72 -9.35 15.23
N GLY A 909 -8.04 -9.33 16.52
CA GLY A 909 -8.87 -8.28 17.15
C GLY A 909 -10.38 -8.45 16.98
N VAL A 910 -10.84 -9.12 15.93
CA VAL A 910 -12.28 -9.32 15.68
C VAL A 910 -12.80 -10.59 16.37
N SER A 911 -14.06 -10.57 16.80
CA SER A 911 -14.77 -11.75 17.29
C SER A 911 -15.89 -12.17 16.34
N TYR A 912 -16.18 -13.48 16.31
CA TYR A 912 -17.09 -14.10 15.36
C TYR A 912 -18.16 -14.92 16.08
N LYS A 913 -19.32 -15.05 15.43
CA LYS A 913 -20.35 -16.03 15.81
C LYS A 913 -20.38 -17.15 14.79
N ILE A 914 -20.33 -18.40 15.25
CA ILE A 914 -20.38 -19.59 14.39
C ILE A 914 -21.59 -20.47 14.72
N ASN A 915 -22.41 -20.80 13.71
CA ASN A 915 -23.60 -21.62 13.85
C ASN A 915 -23.27 -23.09 13.54
N MET A 916 -23.48 -23.98 14.50
CA MET A 916 -23.11 -25.39 14.39
C MET A 916 -24.30 -26.31 14.06
N GLY A 917 -24.03 -27.34 13.26
CA GLY A 917 -24.93 -28.47 12.97
C GLY A 917 -24.62 -29.73 13.76
N ALA A 918 -23.47 -29.78 14.44
CA ALA A 918 -23.08 -30.79 15.43
C ALA A 918 -22.06 -30.17 16.39
N ALA A 919 -21.93 -30.72 17.61
CA ALA A 919 -20.88 -30.30 18.55
C ALA A 919 -19.52 -30.76 18.05
N ASP A 920 -18.51 -29.90 18.14
CA ASP A 920 -17.17 -30.13 17.61
C ASP A 920 -16.14 -29.25 18.34
N THR A 921 -14.87 -29.33 17.95
CA THR A 921 -13.80 -28.50 18.50
C THR A 921 -13.08 -27.75 17.37
N LEU A 922 -12.96 -26.43 17.50
CA LEU A 922 -12.20 -25.59 16.59
C LEU A 922 -10.72 -25.57 16.98
N THR A 923 -9.87 -25.85 16.00
CA THR A 923 -8.42 -25.69 16.06
C THR A 923 -8.02 -24.83 14.86
N TYR A 924 -7.39 -23.69 15.09
CA TYR A 924 -6.83 -22.88 14.01
C TYR A 924 -5.43 -23.41 13.64
N PRO A 925 -4.98 -23.29 12.37
CA PRO A 925 -3.61 -23.56 12.01
C PRO A 925 -2.66 -22.48 12.55
N ILE A 926 -1.37 -22.79 12.72
CA ILE A 926 -0.34 -21.76 12.85
C ILE A 926 -0.28 -20.97 11.55
N ALA A 927 -0.53 -19.65 11.63
CA ALA A 927 -0.40 -18.75 10.49
C ALA A 927 1.08 -18.50 10.16
N THR A 928 1.66 -19.42 9.38
CA THR A 928 2.76 -19.05 8.48
C THR A 928 2.16 -18.21 7.34
N VAL A 929 2.87 -17.18 6.88
CA VAL A 929 2.36 -16.23 5.88
C VAL A 929 2.09 -16.96 4.56
N SER A 930 0.83 -17.37 4.37
CA SER A 930 0.39 -18.18 3.24
C SER A 930 -0.06 -17.29 2.09
N LYS A 931 0.81 -17.11 1.10
CA LYS A 931 0.35 -16.69 -0.24
C LYS A 931 -0.66 -17.73 -0.78
N ASP A 932 -1.55 -17.25 -1.64
CA ASP A 932 -2.37 -18.02 -2.58
C ASP A 932 -3.41 -19.01 -2.02
N THR A 933 -4.62 -18.52 -1.74
CA THR A 933 -5.83 -19.10 -2.38
C THR A 933 -6.85 -18.01 -2.72
N PRO A 934 -7.31 -17.90 -3.99
CA PRO A 934 -8.37 -16.97 -4.36
C PRO A 934 -9.74 -17.54 -3.95
N VAL A 935 -10.25 -17.11 -2.79
CA VAL A 935 -11.70 -17.07 -2.58
C VAL A 935 -12.24 -15.99 -3.52
N ILE A 936 -13.09 -16.35 -4.49
CA ILE A 936 -13.71 -15.39 -5.41
C ILE A 936 -14.57 -14.43 -4.56
N PRO A 937 -14.22 -13.12 -4.48
CA PRO A 937 -15.13 -12.15 -3.88
C PRO A 937 -16.33 -12.07 -4.82
N TYR A 938 -17.52 -12.38 -4.31
CA TYR A 938 -18.74 -12.17 -5.10
C TYR A 938 -19.01 -10.68 -5.15
N ASN A 939 -18.46 -10.04 -6.18
CA ASN A 939 -18.49 -8.58 -6.36
C ASN A 939 -19.92 -8.06 -6.22
N TYR A 940 -20.06 -7.14 -5.27
CA TYR A 940 -21.31 -6.58 -4.84
C TYR A 940 -21.74 -5.51 -5.85
N ASN A 941 -22.54 -5.90 -6.84
CA ASN A 941 -23.13 -4.95 -7.78
C ASN A 941 -24.13 -4.05 -7.03
N ASN A 942 -23.62 -2.94 -6.50
CA ASN A 942 -24.40 -1.83 -5.93
C ASN A 942 -24.35 -0.58 -6.86
N PRO A 943 -24.88 -0.65 -8.09
CA PRO A 943 -24.92 0.48 -9.04
C PRO A 943 -25.93 1.57 -8.64
N MET A 944 -26.51 1.49 -7.44
CA MET A 944 -27.57 2.37 -6.93
C MET A 944 -27.08 3.29 -5.80
N ASP A 945 -25.79 3.23 -5.45
CA ASP A 945 -25.17 3.91 -4.30
C ASP A 945 -25.90 3.67 -2.97
N TRP A 946 -26.57 2.52 -2.81
CA TRP A 946 -27.30 2.21 -1.57
C TRP A 946 -26.32 2.04 -0.41
N GLN A 947 -26.62 2.66 0.73
CA GLN A 947 -25.78 2.62 1.93
C GLN A 947 -26.51 1.88 3.05
N ILE A 948 -25.94 0.75 3.48
CA ILE A 948 -26.47 -0.02 4.62
C ILE A 948 -26.39 0.84 5.89
N VAL A 949 -27.43 0.82 6.72
CA VAL A 949 -27.48 1.62 7.96
C VAL A 949 -26.30 1.31 8.89
N SER A 950 -25.63 2.37 9.35
CA SER A 950 -24.53 2.30 10.32
C SER A 950 -25.04 2.16 11.77
N GLY A 951 -24.29 1.48 12.63
CA GLY A 951 -24.58 1.40 14.08
C GLY A 951 -25.58 0.31 14.48
N ALA A 952 -25.91 -0.61 13.59
CA ALA A 952 -26.65 -1.82 13.90
C ALA A 952 -25.78 -2.79 14.73
N ASP A 953 -26.33 -3.35 15.82
CA ASP A 953 -25.63 -4.28 16.71
C ASP A 953 -26.04 -5.76 16.52
N GLN A 954 -26.98 -6.01 15.61
CA GLN A 954 -27.54 -7.32 15.28
C GLN A 954 -27.60 -7.50 13.76
N ASN A 955 -27.67 -8.76 13.33
CA ASN A 955 -27.94 -9.09 11.93
C ASN A 955 -28.63 -10.45 11.77
N MET A 956 -29.20 -10.65 10.59
CA MET A 956 -29.83 -11.87 10.12
C MET A 956 -29.40 -12.17 8.68
N ILE A 957 -29.60 -13.40 8.24
CA ILE A 957 -29.23 -13.86 6.89
C ILE A 957 -30.51 -14.16 6.11
N ALA A 958 -30.61 -13.72 4.85
CA ALA A 958 -31.71 -14.13 3.97
C ALA A 958 -31.19 -14.71 2.65
N MET A 959 -31.72 -15.88 2.30
CA MET A 959 -31.52 -16.57 1.01
C MET A 959 -32.87 -16.65 0.29
N ILE A 960 -33.05 -15.78 -0.71
CA ILE A 960 -34.33 -15.60 -1.41
C ILE A 960 -34.21 -15.89 -2.91
N ALA A 961 -35.35 -16.04 -3.58
CA ALA A 961 -35.44 -16.08 -5.03
C ALA A 961 -36.66 -15.28 -5.48
N PHE A 962 -36.45 -14.32 -6.38
CA PHE A 962 -37.57 -13.62 -7.01
C PHE A 962 -38.25 -14.56 -7.99
N ASP A 963 -39.57 -14.74 -7.93
CA ASP A 963 -40.26 -15.74 -8.78
C ASP A 963 -41.19 -15.16 -9.85
N THR A 964 -41.35 -13.83 -9.88
CA THR A 964 -41.98 -13.07 -10.98
C THR A 964 -41.02 -12.80 -12.15
N ILE A 965 -39.70 -12.87 -11.93
CA ILE A 965 -38.66 -12.46 -12.90
C ILE A 965 -37.86 -13.67 -13.40
N GLN A 966 -37.85 -13.90 -14.73
CA GLN A 966 -37.18 -15.06 -15.33
C GLN A 966 -35.66 -14.92 -15.52
N ASP A 967 -35.17 -13.69 -15.75
CA ASP A 967 -33.75 -13.38 -15.79
C ASP A 967 -33.46 -12.29 -14.76
N GLN A 968 -32.63 -12.63 -13.77
CA GLN A 968 -32.31 -11.77 -12.64
C GLN A 968 -30.86 -11.29 -12.69
N SER A 969 -30.13 -11.62 -13.77
CA SER A 969 -28.71 -11.27 -13.92
C SER A 969 -28.47 -9.76 -14.16
N SER A 970 -29.49 -9.03 -14.60
CA SER A 970 -29.47 -7.58 -14.79
C SER A 970 -30.03 -6.78 -13.62
N LEU A 971 -30.42 -7.42 -12.51
CA LEU A 971 -30.96 -6.71 -11.35
C LEU A 971 -29.84 -6.25 -10.41
N ALA A 972 -30.04 -5.10 -9.77
CA ALA A 972 -29.50 -4.83 -8.44
C ALA A 972 -30.65 -4.91 -7.43
N SER A 973 -30.44 -5.46 -6.24
CA SER A 973 -31.49 -5.55 -5.21
C SER A 973 -30.98 -5.23 -3.81
N GLY A 974 -31.81 -4.56 -3.02
CA GLY A 974 -31.57 -4.21 -1.63
C GLY A 974 -32.81 -4.48 -0.78
N ILE A 975 -32.66 -4.39 0.53
CA ILE A 975 -33.76 -4.52 1.48
C ILE A 975 -33.90 -3.22 2.32
N PHE A 976 -35.13 -2.75 2.48
CA PHE A 976 -35.45 -1.41 2.97
C PHE A 976 -36.60 -1.40 3.99
N ASP A 977 -36.68 -0.35 4.82
CA ASP A 977 -37.87 -0.04 5.63
C ASP A 977 -38.83 0.92 4.92
N GLU A 978 -39.99 1.21 5.52
CA GLU A 978 -41.01 2.13 4.95
C GLU A 978 -40.48 3.56 4.76
N GLU A 979 -39.44 3.96 5.50
CA GLU A 979 -38.75 5.24 5.38
C GLU A 979 -37.70 5.28 4.25
N GLY A 980 -37.35 4.13 3.66
CA GLY A 980 -36.37 3.98 2.58
C GLY A 980 -34.92 3.87 3.03
N ASN A 981 -34.66 3.51 4.29
CA ASN A 981 -33.32 3.21 4.79
C ASN A 981 -32.92 1.78 4.39
N CYS A 982 -31.69 1.58 3.90
CA CYS A 982 -31.23 0.27 3.45
C CYS A 982 -30.67 -0.56 4.62
N TYR A 983 -31.14 -1.79 4.80
CA TYR A 983 -30.71 -2.72 5.86
C TYR A 983 -29.81 -3.84 5.35
N GLY A 984 -29.61 -3.94 4.03
CA GLY A 984 -28.76 -4.95 3.41
C GLY A 984 -28.90 -4.87 1.89
N ILE A 985 -27.87 -5.30 1.17
CA ILE A 985 -27.86 -5.35 -0.30
C ILE A 985 -27.61 -6.80 -0.72
N GLY A 986 -28.15 -7.16 -1.86
CA GLY A 986 -28.24 -8.54 -2.31
C GLY A 986 -27.07 -8.94 -3.20
N THR A 987 -26.55 -10.15 -2.98
CA THR A 987 -25.58 -10.80 -3.86
C THR A 987 -26.26 -11.95 -4.61
N TYR A 988 -26.28 -11.92 -5.94
CA TYR A 988 -26.90 -12.97 -6.75
C TYR A 988 -25.93 -14.12 -7.05
N ILE A 989 -26.17 -15.28 -6.45
CA ILE A 989 -25.30 -16.46 -6.50
C ILE A 989 -26.14 -17.69 -6.85
N ASN A 990 -25.78 -18.42 -7.91
CA ASN A 990 -26.41 -19.69 -8.29
C ASN A 990 -27.96 -19.68 -8.34
N LYS A 991 -28.54 -18.56 -8.84
CA LYS A 991 -30.00 -18.29 -8.93
C LYS A 991 -30.71 -17.99 -7.61
N ILE A 992 -29.97 -17.57 -6.60
CA ILE A 992 -30.45 -17.19 -5.28
C ILE A 992 -29.84 -15.84 -4.92
N TRP A 993 -30.60 -14.98 -4.27
CA TRP A 993 -30.10 -13.76 -3.68
C TRP A 993 -29.75 -13.99 -2.22
N TYR A 994 -28.51 -13.68 -1.86
CA TYR A 994 -28.00 -13.71 -0.50
C TYR A 994 -27.96 -12.29 0.07
N PHE A 995 -28.44 -12.10 1.29
CA PHE A 995 -28.36 -10.83 2.01
C PHE A 995 -27.85 -11.08 3.44
N THR A 996 -26.79 -10.37 3.82
CA THR A 996 -26.59 -10.00 5.23
C THR A 996 -27.47 -8.78 5.49
N ILE A 997 -28.39 -8.91 6.44
CA ILE A 997 -29.35 -7.86 6.80
C ILE A 997 -29.02 -7.42 8.22
N VAL A 998 -28.59 -6.18 8.40
CA VAL A 998 -28.30 -5.63 9.73
C VAL A 998 -29.56 -5.07 10.40
N GLY A 999 -29.50 -4.80 11.70
CA GLY A 999 -30.56 -4.13 12.44
C GLY A 999 -30.27 -3.98 13.94
N ASP A 1000 -31.20 -3.38 14.65
CA ASP A 1000 -31.15 -3.08 16.09
C ASP A 1000 -32.42 -3.54 16.83
N GLN A 1001 -33.56 -3.53 16.13
CA GLN A 1001 -34.91 -3.76 16.64
C GLN A 1001 -35.76 -4.48 15.59
N THR A 1002 -36.81 -5.18 16.05
CA THR A 1002 -37.82 -5.81 15.19
C THR A 1002 -38.50 -4.76 14.31
N ARG A 1003 -38.34 -4.89 12.99
CA ARG A 1003 -38.89 -4.00 11.96
C ARG A 1003 -39.43 -4.81 10.79
N TYR A 1004 -40.38 -4.25 10.04
CA TYR A 1004 -40.81 -4.82 8.76
C TYR A 1004 -39.93 -4.25 7.65
N LEU A 1005 -39.50 -5.14 6.75
CA LEU A 1005 -38.61 -4.82 5.65
C LEU A 1005 -39.16 -5.37 4.33
N HIS A 1006 -39.06 -4.61 3.25
CA HIS A 1006 -39.40 -5.04 1.90
C HIS A 1006 -38.16 -5.06 1.01
N PHE A 1007 -38.20 -5.85 -0.06
CA PHE A 1007 -37.14 -5.89 -1.06
C PHE A 1007 -37.45 -4.88 -2.16
N GLU A 1008 -36.45 -4.10 -2.54
CA GLU A 1008 -36.48 -3.32 -3.78
C GLU A 1008 -35.46 -3.88 -4.76
N ALA A 1009 -35.76 -3.78 -6.04
CA ALA A 1009 -34.84 -4.13 -7.11
C ALA A 1009 -34.96 -3.14 -8.27
N VAL A 1010 -33.86 -2.93 -8.98
CA VAL A 1010 -33.83 -2.14 -10.21
C VAL A 1010 -33.26 -3.01 -11.31
N ASP A 1011 -34.00 -3.14 -12.42
CA ASP A 1011 -33.44 -3.72 -13.64
C ASP A 1011 -32.56 -2.69 -14.34
N LEU A 1012 -31.26 -2.96 -14.34
CA LEU A 1012 -30.22 -2.09 -14.87
C LEU A 1012 -30.31 -1.95 -16.41
N THR A 1013 -31.06 -2.83 -17.07
CA THR A 1013 -31.29 -2.76 -18.53
C THR A 1013 -32.39 -1.76 -18.90
N SER A 1014 -33.45 -1.68 -18.10
CA SER A 1014 -34.65 -0.88 -18.39
C SER A 1014 -34.77 0.39 -17.53
N GLY A 1015 -34.08 0.43 -16.39
CA GLY A 1015 -34.25 1.44 -15.35
C GLY A 1015 -35.54 1.28 -14.53
N GLU A 1016 -36.30 0.19 -14.71
CA GLU A 1016 -37.55 -0.04 -13.99
C GLU A 1016 -37.29 -0.38 -12.51
N SER A 1017 -37.93 0.36 -11.60
CA SER A 1017 -37.91 0.09 -10.16
C SER A 1017 -39.04 -0.84 -9.76
N LEU A 1018 -38.68 -1.92 -9.06
CA LEU A 1018 -39.56 -2.97 -8.59
C LEU A 1018 -39.53 -3.03 -7.07
N SER A 1019 -40.64 -3.36 -6.44
CA SER A 1019 -40.75 -3.53 -4.99
C SER A 1019 -41.52 -4.81 -4.66
N SER A 1020 -41.20 -5.45 -3.54
CA SER A 1020 -41.95 -6.61 -3.07
C SER A 1020 -43.28 -6.19 -2.46
N THR A 1021 -44.32 -7.00 -2.68
CA THR A 1021 -45.61 -6.81 -2.01
C THR A 1021 -45.63 -7.42 -0.61
N GLU A 1022 -44.72 -8.36 -0.39
CA GLU A 1022 -44.46 -9.07 0.85
C GLU A 1022 -43.37 -8.34 1.65
N THR A 1023 -43.57 -8.22 2.96
CA THR A 1023 -42.53 -7.84 3.91
C THR A 1023 -42.00 -9.05 4.67
N ILE A 1024 -40.74 -9.00 5.08
CA ILE A 1024 -40.17 -9.88 6.11
C ILE A 1024 -39.99 -9.10 7.41
N THR A 1025 -39.96 -9.82 8.53
CA THR A 1025 -39.63 -9.24 9.84
C THR A 1025 -38.13 -9.38 10.10
N PHE A 1026 -37.46 -8.31 10.51
CA PHE A 1026 -36.11 -8.40 11.05
C PHE A 1026 -36.11 -9.13 12.39
N GLU A 1027 -35.40 -10.24 12.47
CA GLU A 1027 -35.23 -11.05 13.67
C GLU A 1027 -33.76 -11.47 13.78
N ASN A 1028 -33.06 -10.99 14.81
CA ASN A 1028 -31.64 -11.27 15.03
C ASN A 1028 -31.34 -12.78 15.06
N ASP A 1029 -30.16 -13.14 14.55
CA ASP A 1029 -29.63 -14.51 14.53
C ASP A 1029 -30.40 -15.54 13.68
N ILE A 1030 -31.43 -15.12 12.95
CA ILE A 1030 -32.20 -15.99 12.05
C ILE A 1030 -31.56 -16.11 10.66
N ILE A 1031 -31.74 -17.28 10.04
CA ILE A 1031 -31.43 -17.55 8.63
C ILE A 1031 -32.74 -17.86 7.90
N LEU A 1032 -33.20 -16.95 7.05
CA LEU A 1032 -34.40 -17.12 6.23
C LEU A 1032 -34.08 -17.81 4.91
N GLY A 1033 -34.78 -18.91 4.62
CA GLY A 1033 -34.57 -19.72 3.41
C GLY A 1033 -33.31 -20.57 3.46
N SER A 1034 -32.98 -21.22 2.35
CA SER A 1034 -31.75 -21.99 2.17
C SER A 1034 -31.38 -22.12 0.69
N THR A 1035 -30.16 -22.54 0.39
CA THR A 1035 -29.72 -22.81 -0.99
C THR A 1035 -30.51 -23.92 -1.71
N SER A 1036 -31.17 -24.81 -0.97
CA SER A 1036 -32.04 -25.86 -1.53
C SER A 1036 -33.52 -25.49 -1.54
N LYS A 1037 -33.93 -24.48 -0.78
CA LYS A 1037 -35.30 -23.99 -0.66
C LYS A 1037 -35.30 -22.50 -0.26
N PRO A 1038 -34.97 -21.59 -1.20
CA PRO A 1038 -34.95 -20.16 -0.92
C PRO A 1038 -36.36 -19.66 -0.60
N LEU A 1039 -36.45 -18.58 0.19
CA LEU A 1039 -37.72 -17.87 0.38
C LEU A 1039 -38.12 -17.21 -0.94
N LYS A 1040 -39.36 -17.41 -1.37
CA LYS A 1040 -39.86 -16.79 -2.60
C LYS A 1040 -40.43 -15.42 -2.31
N ILE A 1041 -40.05 -14.44 -3.11
CA ILE A 1041 -40.51 -13.05 -3.03
C ILE A 1041 -41.04 -12.63 -4.40
N SER A 1042 -42.25 -12.09 -4.45
CA SER A 1042 -42.82 -11.51 -5.67
C SER A 1042 -42.32 -10.06 -5.80
N LEU A 1043 -41.79 -9.68 -6.96
CA LEU A 1043 -41.48 -8.29 -7.28
C LEU A 1043 -42.50 -7.77 -8.30
N GLU A 1044 -43.03 -6.58 -8.04
CA GLU A 1044 -43.99 -5.87 -8.90
C GLU A 1044 -43.49 -4.44 -9.19
N PRO A 1045 -43.79 -3.85 -10.36
CA PRO A 1045 -43.44 -2.46 -10.67
C PRO A 1045 -44.11 -1.47 -9.72
N ILE A 1046 -43.34 -0.48 -9.22
CA ILE A 1046 -43.84 0.50 -8.24
C ILE A 1046 -44.97 1.35 -8.87
N GLN A 1047 -46.21 1.04 -8.51
CA GLN A 1047 -47.39 1.78 -8.95
C GLN A 1047 -47.62 2.99 -8.04
N HIS A 1048 -47.15 4.18 -8.46
CA HIS A 1048 -47.49 5.44 -7.78
C HIS A 1048 -48.99 5.71 -7.88
N SER A 1049 -49.72 5.41 -6.80
CA SER A 1049 -51.18 5.57 -6.72
C SER A 1049 -51.64 7.00 -6.46
N ASP A 1050 -50.69 7.91 -6.21
CA ASP A 1050 -50.92 9.25 -5.71
C ASP A 1050 -50.76 10.32 -6.80
N THR A 1051 -51.73 11.22 -6.88
CA THR A 1051 -51.68 12.41 -7.77
C THR A 1051 -50.75 13.51 -7.24
N ASN A 1052 -49.77 13.16 -6.41
CA ASN A 1052 -48.91 14.07 -5.68
C ASN A 1052 -47.48 14.05 -6.25
N ILE A 1053 -46.80 15.19 -6.19
CA ILE A 1053 -45.39 15.32 -6.55
C ILE A 1053 -44.55 14.88 -5.36
N LEU A 1054 -43.60 13.97 -5.57
CA LEU A 1054 -42.69 13.46 -4.54
C LEU A 1054 -41.25 13.89 -4.85
N LEU A 1055 -40.52 14.33 -3.83
CA LEU A 1055 -39.07 14.55 -3.89
C LEU A 1055 -38.42 13.61 -2.87
N TYR A 1056 -37.63 12.65 -3.33
CA TYR A 1056 -36.99 11.66 -2.49
C TYR A 1056 -35.75 12.24 -1.78
N ASN A 1057 -35.19 11.51 -0.82
CA ASN A 1057 -33.88 11.86 -0.31
C ASN A 1057 -32.83 11.62 -1.40
N ASN A 1058 -31.72 12.35 -1.37
CA ASN A 1058 -30.61 12.12 -2.28
C ASN A 1058 -29.79 10.94 -1.74
N SER A 1059 -29.22 10.12 -2.63
CA SER A 1059 -28.36 8.99 -2.28
C SER A 1059 -27.06 9.03 -3.08
N PRO A 1060 -25.88 8.90 -2.46
CA PRO A 1060 -25.66 8.79 -1.02
C PRO A 1060 -25.86 10.15 -0.31
N ASN A 1061 -26.00 10.15 1.02
CA ASN A 1061 -26.10 11.36 1.86
C ASN A 1061 -25.62 11.07 3.30
N PRO A 1062 -24.41 11.47 3.71
CA PRO A 1062 -23.47 12.32 2.97
C PRO A 1062 -22.90 11.71 1.69
N PHE A 1063 -22.37 12.55 0.80
CA PHE A 1063 -21.72 12.13 -0.44
C PHE A 1063 -20.38 12.85 -0.66
N HIS A 1064 -19.48 12.25 -1.45
CA HIS A 1064 -18.16 12.83 -1.75
C HIS A 1064 -18.04 13.39 -3.19
N ARG A 1065 -18.17 12.55 -4.22
CA ARG A 1065 -18.06 12.99 -5.63
C ARG A 1065 -19.43 13.30 -6.24
N THR A 1066 -20.38 12.38 -6.15
CA THR A 1066 -21.70 12.46 -6.80
C THR A 1066 -22.83 12.11 -5.84
N THR A 1067 -24.05 12.60 -6.11
CA THR A 1067 -25.28 12.17 -5.43
C THR A 1067 -26.47 12.19 -6.37
N SER A 1068 -27.31 11.17 -6.30
CA SER A 1068 -28.53 11.02 -7.09
C SER A 1068 -29.72 11.64 -6.38
N ILE A 1069 -30.44 12.54 -7.05
CA ILE A 1069 -31.68 13.16 -6.59
C ILE A 1069 -32.85 12.62 -7.43
N ARG A 1070 -33.78 11.92 -6.78
CA ARG A 1070 -34.96 11.28 -7.39
C ARG A 1070 -36.24 12.07 -7.10
N TYR A 1071 -37.14 12.19 -8.08
CA TYR A 1071 -38.48 12.76 -7.91
C TYR A 1071 -39.52 12.17 -8.86
N TYR A 1072 -40.79 12.18 -8.44
CA TYR A 1072 -41.94 11.71 -9.22
C TYR A 1072 -42.88 12.84 -9.59
N LEU A 1073 -43.36 12.82 -10.84
CA LEU A 1073 -44.40 13.73 -11.36
C LEU A 1073 -45.68 12.95 -11.70
N PRO A 1074 -46.84 13.33 -11.13
CA PRO A 1074 -48.12 12.68 -11.41
C PRO A 1074 -48.74 13.12 -12.75
N GLU A 1075 -48.38 14.31 -13.23
CA GLU A 1075 -48.84 14.86 -14.51
C GLU A 1075 -47.75 15.73 -15.16
N LYS A 1076 -47.94 16.07 -16.44
CA LYS A 1076 -46.99 16.92 -17.17
C LYS A 1076 -46.90 18.31 -16.55
N SER A 1077 -45.72 18.71 -16.09
CA SER A 1077 -45.49 19.96 -15.36
C SER A 1077 -44.18 20.64 -15.82
N PRO A 1078 -44.07 21.98 -15.79
CA PRO A 1078 -42.78 22.66 -15.78
C PRO A 1078 -42.10 22.40 -14.44
N VAL A 1079 -40.84 21.92 -14.47
CA VAL A 1079 -40.06 21.54 -13.31
C VAL A 1079 -38.73 22.31 -13.29
N SER A 1080 -38.32 22.76 -12.12
CA SER A 1080 -36.97 23.27 -11.85
C SER A 1080 -36.40 22.61 -10.60
N LEU A 1081 -35.33 21.84 -10.75
CA LEU A 1081 -34.55 21.25 -9.66
C LEU A 1081 -33.25 22.05 -9.52
N GLU A 1082 -33.07 22.69 -8.36
CA GLU A 1082 -32.00 23.65 -8.11
C GLU A 1082 -31.30 23.35 -6.77
N VAL A 1083 -29.99 23.57 -6.72
CA VAL A 1083 -29.15 23.41 -5.52
C VAL A 1083 -28.75 24.76 -4.94
N TYR A 1084 -28.81 24.88 -3.62
CA TYR A 1084 -28.53 26.07 -2.83
C TYR A 1084 -27.50 25.76 -1.73
N ASN A 1085 -26.62 26.72 -1.44
CA ASN A 1085 -25.73 26.64 -0.27
C ASN A 1085 -26.43 27.08 1.02
N ILE A 1086 -25.74 26.96 2.17
CA ILE A 1086 -26.27 27.36 3.49
C ILE A 1086 -26.62 28.86 3.61
N LEU A 1087 -26.11 29.72 2.73
CA LEU A 1087 -26.47 31.14 2.66
C LEU A 1087 -27.73 31.40 1.81
N GLY A 1088 -28.36 30.36 1.28
CA GLY A 1088 -29.52 30.46 0.40
C GLY A 1088 -29.19 30.98 -1.01
N GLN A 1089 -27.93 30.98 -1.41
CA GLN A 1089 -27.51 31.31 -2.77
C GLN A 1089 -27.67 30.07 -3.63
N LYS A 1090 -28.30 30.19 -4.81
CA LYS A 1090 -28.30 29.10 -5.80
C LYS A 1090 -26.87 28.88 -6.29
N VAL A 1091 -26.44 27.62 -6.27
CA VAL A 1091 -25.12 27.20 -6.74
C VAL A 1091 -25.20 26.33 -7.98
N SER A 1092 -26.25 25.53 -8.18
CA SER A 1092 -26.43 24.71 -9.39
C SER A 1092 -27.89 24.60 -9.82
N THR A 1093 -28.13 24.41 -11.11
CA THR A 1093 -29.44 24.16 -11.74
C THR A 1093 -29.38 22.80 -12.44
N ILE A 1094 -29.90 21.76 -11.80
CA ILE A 1094 -29.78 20.36 -12.28
C ILE A 1094 -30.72 20.11 -13.48
N VAL A 1095 -31.95 20.61 -13.41
CA VAL A 1095 -32.89 20.56 -14.54
C VAL A 1095 -33.87 21.72 -14.44
N SER A 1096 -34.23 22.33 -15.58
CA SER A 1096 -35.24 23.39 -15.64
C SER A 1096 -36.05 23.30 -16.95
N THR A 1097 -36.98 22.34 -17.04
CA THR A 1097 -37.75 22.03 -18.26
C THR A 1097 -39.14 21.47 -17.95
N SER A 1098 -40.01 21.35 -18.97
CA SER A 1098 -41.30 20.67 -18.83
C SER A 1098 -41.16 19.17 -19.09
N GLN A 1099 -41.47 18.38 -18.06
CA GLN A 1099 -41.43 16.93 -18.07
C GLN A 1099 -42.84 16.35 -18.02
N ASN A 1100 -43.00 15.12 -18.53
CA ASN A 1100 -44.26 14.39 -18.53
C ASN A 1100 -44.51 13.75 -17.15
N ALA A 1101 -45.65 13.07 -16.98
CA ALA A 1101 -45.82 12.17 -15.83
C ALA A 1101 -44.77 11.05 -15.87
N GLY A 1102 -44.23 10.69 -14.72
CA GLY A 1102 -43.15 9.70 -14.61
C GLY A 1102 -42.18 10.03 -13.49
N GLU A 1103 -41.22 9.13 -13.29
CA GLU A 1103 -40.15 9.27 -12.31
C GLU A 1103 -38.84 9.69 -12.98
N TYR A 1104 -38.04 10.47 -12.26
CA TYR A 1104 -36.81 11.07 -12.75
C TYR A 1104 -35.72 10.97 -11.69
N ILE A 1105 -34.51 10.59 -12.13
CA ILE A 1105 -33.30 10.53 -11.31
C ILE A 1105 -32.25 11.41 -11.99
N PHE A 1106 -31.59 12.27 -11.22
CA PHE A 1106 -30.51 13.14 -11.69
C PHE A 1106 -29.30 13.05 -10.77
N SER A 1107 -28.11 12.85 -11.34
CA SER A 1107 -26.86 12.97 -10.58
C SER A 1107 -26.44 14.44 -10.45
N TRP A 1108 -25.86 14.79 -9.30
CA TRP A 1108 -25.15 16.05 -9.07
C TRP A 1108 -23.74 15.77 -8.56
N ASP A 1109 -22.73 16.35 -9.20
CA ASP A 1109 -21.29 16.08 -9.01
C ASP A 1109 -20.60 17.06 -8.04
N GLY A 1110 -21.38 17.77 -7.22
CA GLY A 1110 -20.87 18.77 -6.28
C GLY A 1110 -20.27 20.02 -6.94
N LYS A 1111 -20.44 20.24 -8.25
CA LYS A 1111 -20.03 21.47 -8.93
C LYS A 1111 -21.14 22.52 -8.95
N ASN A 1112 -20.75 23.78 -9.18
CA ASN A 1112 -21.67 24.88 -9.43
C ASN A 1112 -21.98 25.05 -10.93
N ASP A 1113 -22.92 25.95 -11.26
CA ASP A 1113 -23.30 26.32 -12.64
C ASP A 1113 -22.12 26.85 -13.51
N ASN A 1114 -20.95 27.11 -12.91
CA ASN A 1114 -19.71 27.48 -13.61
C ASN A 1114 -18.68 26.32 -13.65
N GLY A 1115 -19.09 25.07 -13.42
CA GLY A 1115 -18.20 23.89 -13.45
C GLY A 1115 -17.17 23.80 -12.31
N ASN A 1116 -17.21 24.69 -11.31
CA ASN A 1116 -16.24 24.68 -10.21
C ASN A 1116 -16.71 23.77 -9.06
N ARG A 1117 -15.86 22.85 -8.59
CA ARG A 1117 -16.16 21.95 -7.47
C ARG A 1117 -16.30 22.74 -6.16
N LEU A 1118 -17.39 22.49 -5.43
CA LEU A 1118 -17.72 23.22 -4.20
C LEU A 1118 -16.94 22.66 -2.98
N SER A 1119 -17.08 23.33 -1.83
CA SER A 1119 -16.50 22.90 -0.55
C SER A 1119 -17.42 21.94 0.19
N THR A 1120 -16.83 21.04 0.99
CA THR A 1120 -17.50 20.29 2.07
C THR A 1120 -18.50 21.16 2.84
N GLY A 1121 -19.71 20.66 3.07
CA GLY A 1121 -20.75 21.43 3.76
C GLY A 1121 -22.18 20.99 3.47
N ILE A 1122 -23.12 21.70 4.08
CA ILE A 1122 -24.56 21.47 3.92
C ILE A 1122 -25.09 22.25 2.72
N TYR A 1123 -25.80 21.54 1.85
CA TYR A 1123 -26.52 22.07 0.70
C TYR A 1123 -28.01 21.71 0.78
N PHE A 1124 -28.83 22.42 0.01
CA PHE A 1124 -30.26 22.17 -0.11
C PHE A 1124 -30.63 22.04 -1.57
N TYR A 1125 -31.34 20.98 -1.95
CA TYR A 1125 -31.93 20.85 -3.28
C TYR A 1125 -33.43 21.12 -3.21
N LYS A 1126 -33.94 21.79 -4.23
CA LYS A 1126 -35.31 22.31 -4.29
C LYS A 1126 -35.95 21.93 -5.61
N LEU A 1127 -37.01 21.14 -5.55
CA LEU A 1127 -37.89 20.84 -6.66
C LEU A 1127 -39.03 21.87 -6.69
N THR A 1128 -39.10 22.68 -7.74
CA THR A 1128 -40.18 23.63 -7.99
C THR A 1128 -40.99 23.15 -9.18
N THR A 1129 -42.31 23.16 -9.07
CA THR A 1129 -43.24 22.82 -10.17
C THR A 1129 -44.29 23.92 -10.35
N ALA A 1130 -45.23 23.76 -11.30
CA ALA A 1130 -46.36 24.68 -11.43
C ALA A 1130 -47.27 24.76 -10.19
N SER A 1131 -47.30 23.73 -9.34
CA SER A 1131 -48.25 23.59 -8.23
C SER A 1131 -47.59 23.46 -6.85
N SER A 1132 -46.29 23.16 -6.78
CA SER A 1132 -45.58 22.88 -5.52
C SER A 1132 -44.13 23.37 -5.52
N SER A 1133 -43.54 23.47 -4.32
CA SER A 1133 -42.10 23.70 -4.11
C SER A 1133 -41.67 22.89 -2.90
N ILE A 1134 -40.82 21.88 -3.10
CA ILE A 1134 -40.33 20.96 -2.07
C ILE A 1134 -38.82 21.16 -1.92
N VAL A 1135 -38.31 21.22 -0.68
CA VAL A 1135 -36.88 21.40 -0.38
C VAL A 1135 -36.42 20.28 0.52
N LYS A 1136 -35.23 19.72 0.24
CA LYS A 1136 -34.55 18.74 1.09
C LYS A 1136 -33.07 19.11 1.28
N LYS A 1137 -32.45 18.52 2.30
CA LYS A 1137 -31.08 18.79 2.77
C LYS A 1137 -30.14 17.66 2.33
N MET A 1138 -28.95 18.02 1.85
CA MET A 1138 -27.85 17.10 1.60
C MET A 1138 -26.56 17.59 2.26
N LEU A 1139 -25.67 16.65 2.57
CA LEU A 1139 -24.36 16.90 3.16
C LEU A 1139 -23.28 16.42 2.19
N MET A 1140 -22.41 17.32 1.73
CA MET A 1140 -21.25 16.98 0.93
C MET A 1140 -20.02 16.91 1.83
N ILE A 1141 -19.24 15.85 1.72
CA ILE A 1141 -17.96 15.63 2.39
C ILE A 1141 -16.84 15.63 1.33
N LYS A 1142 -15.59 15.89 1.72
CA LYS A 1142 -14.40 15.73 0.88
C LYS A 1142 -13.53 14.64 1.46
#